data_AF-A0A812LL88-F1
#
_entry.id   AF-A0A812LL88-F1
#
_cell.length_a   1.000
_cell.length_b   1.000
_cell.length_c   1.000
_cell.angle_alpha   90.00
_cell.angle_beta   90.00
_cell.angle_gamma   90.00
#
_symmetry.space_group_name_H-M   'P 1'
#
loop_
_entity.id
_entity.type
_entity.pdbx_description
1 polymer ?
#
loop_
_entity_poly.entity_id
_entity_poly.type
_entity_poly.pdbx_seq_one_letter_code
_entity_poly.pdbx_strand_id
1 'polypeptide(L)'
;MEQDGVLPDTLPVQEGFWRMMWHIGEAVITATVLLSMMLGFTLCKRAKAVQPGKQGSSRLSLRVWMMLLLPNSVMHVCGGLVIVAGPQYVMSGVGDAGDAGLVAGSFGLGSVLANLVAFKLGSMLQPWLMCIVAAAMGLAGVLLGGLLSAPEQRLYGLVGAAGFVGFAQSLHVVARIFYQAEMVADGQAFVSGWVSASNIVGIAVAAFLTSFIDCTVYTNLGFLCGGGLLLYVSLVLIASLAKTRPQSCGDIESAKASASMVSADHEEKEPSAPAMLATPALSQKTSRLSWLSWQLAKVCFLIFTMAISREAQKFLIPLVGAELNIHTSFVGNVAFMSQMESLIAAPLGGLLMEYLGILPLLLVSLLLSAVGIQVLCIPRTDLYVQGASLLGLACGLSAGAAIALSITYAPKERSKSFMNACRFFNSSADVVIPLIVGSLASSAGVLVAGSTLTLLMLGSICIALFMFDLQLVLADSTNNVRDVRVPSMDFVIPLKAVGPFTRTVLESIFTHYAPRRIYVICQQEVRESMSQAMVEWGLPSGRVAFVDEESYFEKRLGFRREELKEACWKGIKSISPRDFGWWWQQLLKLGAGQCIENISENFCVWDADLIVLEAWPLADAGNTQCFVAPLQEKYLSERHEEAYDSSTRHILKLEPTKPSEGGTWIAHHMVFNKKVLEQMLKLIESNESLSAESREPWPQKILQMADSFERVSEYVMYGTYASQNILRAHPYQTYGARGLRLYDREEALAKGRDSNEFLMDRLNAEGQPISGYSYQKVAAEVAPLGLTHLQMEHV
;
A
#
# COMPACT_ATOMS: atom_id res chain seq x y z
N MET A 1 57.14 -56.83 41.66
CA MET A 1 56.25 -56.78 42.84
C MET A 1 56.09 -55.32 43.16
N GLU A 2 55.06 -54.70 42.58
CA GLU A 2 53.79 -54.33 43.26
C GLU A 2 53.96 -52.95 43.92
N GLN A 3 53.09 -51.95 43.81
CA GLN A 3 51.82 -51.75 43.11
C GLN A 3 51.54 -50.24 43.30
N ASP A 4 51.53 -49.42 42.24
CA ASP A 4 50.98 -48.06 42.32
C ASP A 4 49.64 -48.04 41.60
N GLY A 5 48.57 -47.95 42.40
CA GLY A 5 47.19 -47.96 41.97
C GLY A 5 46.81 -46.65 41.29
N VAL A 6 46.71 -46.68 39.97
CA VAL A 6 46.00 -45.68 39.18
C VAL A 6 44.51 -46.03 39.20
N LEU A 7 43.73 -45.28 39.96
CA LEU A 7 42.27 -45.24 39.82
C LEU A 7 41.93 -44.56 38.47
N PRO A 8 41.03 -45.13 37.65
CA PRO A 8 40.63 -44.50 36.41
C PRO A 8 39.58 -43.40 36.69
N ASP A 9 39.93 -42.15 36.38
CA ASP A 9 39.02 -41.01 36.31
C ASP A 9 37.92 -41.27 35.26
N THR A 10 36.82 -41.88 35.68
CA THR A 10 35.62 -42.12 34.85
C THR A 10 34.52 -41.10 35.11
N LEU A 11 34.87 -39.90 35.60
CA LEU A 11 33.92 -38.80 35.87
C LEU A 11 33.83 -37.63 34.85
N PRO A 12 34.53 -37.56 33.69
CA PRO A 12 34.42 -36.39 32.81
C PRO A 12 33.08 -36.32 32.04
N VAL A 13 32.34 -37.43 31.93
CA VAL A 13 31.08 -37.48 31.16
C VAL A 13 29.92 -36.82 31.92
N GLN A 14 29.91 -36.91 33.25
CA GLN A 14 28.81 -36.41 34.07
C GLN A 14 28.85 -34.89 34.24
N GLU A 15 30.04 -34.29 34.40
CA GLU A 15 30.20 -32.84 34.45
C GLU A 15 29.90 -32.16 33.09
N GLY A 16 30.32 -32.78 31.98
CA GLY A 16 29.99 -32.29 30.64
C GLY A 16 28.48 -32.26 30.37
N PHE A 17 27.77 -33.29 30.82
CA PHE A 17 26.31 -33.36 30.72
C PHE A 17 25.62 -32.26 31.53
N TRP A 18 26.04 -32.01 32.77
CA TRP A 18 25.44 -30.97 33.62
C TRP A 18 25.73 -29.54 33.11
N ARG A 19 26.93 -29.27 32.59
CA ARG A 19 27.22 -27.98 31.93
C ARG A 19 26.39 -27.76 30.67
N MET A 20 26.23 -28.80 29.85
CA MET A 20 25.36 -28.74 28.68
C MET A 20 23.91 -28.43 29.08
N MET A 21 23.38 -29.13 30.10
CA MET A 21 22.03 -28.88 30.63
C MET A 21 21.85 -27.47 31.20
N TRP A 22 22.89 -26.92 31.85
CA TRP A 22 22.90 -25.55 32.36
C TRP A 22 22.79 -24.51 31.24
N HIS A 23 23.60 -24.64 30.20
CA HIS A 23 23.58 -23.72 29.05
C HIS A 23 22.30 -23.82 28.22
N ILE A 24 21.73 -25.02 28.08
CA ILE A 24 20.39 -25.20 27.52
C ILE A 24 19.35 -24.43 28.36
N GLY A 25 19.47 -24.49 29.69
CA GLY A 25 18.64 -23.71 30.61
C GLY A 25 18.74 -22.20 30.39
N GLU A 26 19.95 -21.65 30.31
CA GLU A 26 20.19 -20.21 30.05
C GLU A 26 19.62 -19.76 28.70
N ALA A 27 19.77 -20.57 27.66
CA ALA A 27 19.23 -20.26 26.33
C ALA A 27 17.71 -20.34 26.28
N VAL A 28 17.10 -21.30 26.95
CA VAL A 28 15.64 -21.38 27.10
C VAL A 28 15.11 -20.17 27.85
N ILE A 29 15.77 -19.74 28.93
CA ILE A 29 15.37 -18.55 29.70
C ILE A 29 15.48 -17.29 28.83
N THR A 30 16.58 -17.11 28.09
CA THR A 30 16.79 -15.93 27.24
C THR A 30 15.79 -15.87 26.10
N ALA A 31 15.54 -16.99 25.42
CA ALA A 31 14.50 -17.09 24.39
C ALA A 31 13.10 -16.81 24.97
N THR A 32 12.82 -17.29 26.19
CA THR A 32 11.56 -17.03 26.90
C THR A 32 11.41 -15.55 27.25
N VAL A 33 12.48 -14.87 27.67
CA VAL A 33 12.49 -13.42 27.93
C VAL A 33 12.24 -12.64 26.65
N LEU A 34 12.90 -12.99 25.53
CA LEU A 34 12.66 -12.35 24.23
C LEU A 34 11.22 -12.53 23.74
N LEU A 35 10.69 -13.76 23.81
CA LEU A 35 9.29 -14.05 23.51
C LEU A 35 8.34 -13.26 24.42
N SER A 36 8.67 -13.13 25.71
CA SER A 36 7.90 -12.37 26.70
C SER A 36 7.95 -10.86 26.43
N MET A 37 9.08 -10.33 25.97
CA MET A 37 9.21 -8.92 25.55
C MET A 37 8.41 -8.64 24.28
N MET A 38 8.43 -9.54 23.30
CA MET A 38 7.59 -9.44 22.10
C MET A 38 6.10 -9.47 22.45
N LEU A 39 5.70 -10.35 23.38
CA LEU A 39 4.34 -10.44 23.90
C LEU A 39 3.96 -9.18 24.71
N GLY A 40 4.89 -8.63 25.49
CA GLY A 40 4.70 -7.40 26.28
C GLY A 40 4.53 -6.17 25.41
N PHE A 41 5.30 -6.02 24.33
CA PHE A 41 5.16 -4.94 23.36
C PHE A 41 3.80 -4.99 22.64
N THR A 42 3.32 -6.19 22.30
CA THR A 42 2.00 -6.37 21.69
C THR A 42 0.86 -6.04 22.65
N LEU A 43 0.98 -6.43 23.92
CA LEU A 43 0.01 -6.09 24.96
C LEU A 43 -0.01 -4.59 25.29
N CYS A 44 1.14 -3.93 25.36
CA CYS A 44 1.23 -2.48 25.61
C CYS A 44 0.66 -1.65 24.45
N LYS A 45 0.85 -2.09 23.20
CA LYS A 45 0.26 -1.41 22.03
C LYS A 45 -1.27 -1.60 21.98
N ARG A 46 -1.77 -2.74 22.47
CA ARG A 46 -3.21 -2.99 22.66
C ARG A 46 -3.82 -2.04 23.69
N ALA A 47 -3.10 -1.72 24.77
CA ALA A 47 -3.56 -0.76 25.79
C ALA A 47 -3.68 0.68 25.27
N LYS A 48 -2.82 1.10 24.32
CA LYS A 48 -2.90 2.42 23.68
C LYS A 48 -3.94 2.51 22.55
N ALA A 49 -4.37 1.39 21.98
CA ALA A 49 -5.35 1.35 20.89
C ALA A 49 -6.82 1.22 21.35
N VAL A 50 -7.08 1.14 22.66
CA VAL A 50 -8.44 1.15 23.21
C VAL A 50 -8.85 2.61 23.45
N GLN A 51 -9.28 3.28 22.38
CA GLN A 51 -10.32 4.31 22.55
C GLN A 51 -11.68 3.59 22.67
N PRO A 52 -12.49 3.92 23.68
CA PRO A 52 -13.79 3.30 23.85
C PRO A 52 -14.74 3.82 22.77
N GLY A 53 -15.01 3.01 21.73
CA GLY A 53 -16.00 3.39 20.72
C GLY A 53 -16.06 2.54 19.44
N LYS A 54 -15.02 1.78 19.08
CA LYS A 54 -15.06 0.90 17.89
C LYS A 54 -14.93 -0.58 18.26
N GLN A 55 -16.07 -1.22 18.51
CA GLN A 55 -16.18 -2.67 18.62
C GLN A 55 -16.25 -3.30 17.21
N GLY A 56 -15.09 -3.52 16.59
CA GLY A 56 -15.03 -4.29 15.35
C GLY A 56 -13.64 -4.18 14.72
N SER A 57 -12.76 -5.13 15.03
CA SER A 57 -11.55 -5.53 14.27
C SER A 57 -10.33 -5.91 15.15
N SER A 58 -10.25 -5.51 16.44
CA SER A 58 -9.05 -5.78 17.25
C SER A 58 -8.97 -7.16 17.92
N ARG A 59 -9.87 -8.09 17.60
CA ARG A 59 -9.77 -9.50 18.04
C ARG A 59 -8.98 -10.34 17.05
N LEU A 60 -7.77 -9.91 16.69
CA LEU A 60 -6.75 -10.86 16.24
C LEU A 60 -6.46 -11.75 17.45
N SER A 61 -7.12 -12.89 17.53
CA SER A 61 -7.15 -13.69 18.76
C SER A 61 -5.74 -14.18 19.10
N LEU A 62 -5.39 -14.21 20.39
CA LEU A 62 -4.17 -14.82 20.92
C LEU A 62 -3.91 -16.22 20.34
N ARG A 63 -4.99 -16.92 19.93
CA ARG A 63 -4.96 -18.17 19.16
C ARG A 63 -4.20 -18.06 17.84
N VAL A 64 -4.45 -17.04 17.03
CA VAL A 64 -3.76 -16.83 15.75
C VAL A 64 -2.26 -16.64 16.00
N TRP A 65 -1.90 -15.91 17.06
CA TRP A 65 -0.51 -15.71 17.48
C TRP A 65 0.17 -17.01 17.94
N MET A 66 -0.44 -17.74 18.88
CA MET A 66 0.13 -19.00 19.38
C MET A 66 0.21 -20.08 18.30
N MET A 67 -0.75 -20.12 17.37
CA MET A 67 -0.81 -21.15 16.33
C MET A 67 0.09 -20.88 15.13
N LEU A 68 0.47 -19.63 14.85
CA LEU A 68 1.26 -19.29 13.65
C LEU A 68 2.69 -18.86 13.96
N LEU A 69 2.93 -18.11 15.04
CA LEU A 69 4.23 -17.50 15.31
C LEU A 69 5.18 -18.40 16.08
N LEU A 70 4.66 -19.14 17.06
CA LEU A 70 5.48 -20.05 17.87
C LEU A 70 6.00 -21.22 17.02
N PRO A 71 5.18 -21.95 16.24
CA PRO A 71 5.69 -22.99 15.35
C PRO A 71 6.67 -22.43 14.30
N ASN A 72 6.40 -21.23 13.79
CA ASN A 72 7.28 -20.59 12.82
C ASN A 72 8.66 -20.27 13.40
N SER A 73 8.70 -19.75 14.63
CA SER A 73 9.95 -19.45 15.31
C SER A 73 10.77 -20.73 15.50
N VAL A 74 10.13 -21.82 15.92
CA VAL A 74 10.79 -23.14 16.09
C VAL A 74 11.37 -23.65 14.77
N MET A 75 10.63 -23.57 13.66
CA MET A 75 11.15 -23.99 12.35
C MET A 75 12.36 -23.17 11.90
N HIS A 76 12.32 -21.86 12.12
CA HIS A 76 13.44 -20.98 11.78
C HIS A 76 14.65 -21.16 12.71
N VAL A 77 14.45 -21.56 13.97
CA VAL A 77 15.56 -22.01 14.84
C VAL A 77 16.22 -23.25 14.25
N CYS A 78 15.43 -24.26 13.88
CA CYS A 78 15.97 -25.50 13.30
C CYS A 78 16.76 -25.25 12.01
N GLY A 79 16.24 -24.44 11.09
CA GLY A 79 16.98 -24.08 9.88
C GLY A 79 18.16 -23.15 10.16
N GLY A 80 18.02 -22.22 11.09
CA GLY A 80 19.10 -21.33 11.53
C GLY A 80 20.29 -22.10 12.11
N LEU A 81 20.04 -23.17 12.87
CA LEU A 81 21.10 -24.02 13.40
C LEU A 81 21.90 -24.68 12.28
N VAL A 82 21.23 -25.21 11.25
CA VAL A 82 21.91 -25.81 10.09
C VAL A 82 22.73 -24.76 9.33
N ILE A 83 22.21 -23.54 9.15
CA ILE A 83 22.88 -22.48 8.40
C ILE A 83 24.07 -21.89 9.17
N VAL A 84 23.95 -21.69 10.49
CA VAL A 84 24.99 -21.05 11.31
C VAL A 84 26.05 -22.07 11.75
N ALA A 85 25.62 -23.23 12.24
CA ALA A 85 26.55 -24.24 12.74
C ALA A 85 27.12 -25.15 11.64
N GLY A 86 26.38 -25.38 10.56
CA GLY A 86 26.80 -26.28 9.47
C GLY A 86 28.17 -25.92 8.89
N PRO A 87 28.39 -24.66 8.44
CA PRO A 87 29.69 -24.24 7.92
C PRO A 87 30.83 -24.42 8.92
N GLN A 88 30.60 -24.10 10.20
CA GLN A 88 31.62 -24.26 11.24
C GLN A 88 31.97 -25.72 11.49
N TYR A 89 30.95 -26.59 11.53
CA TYR A 89 31.14 -28.03 11.66
C TYR A 89 31.97 -28.59 10.50
N VAL A 90 31.65 -28.20 9.26
CA VAL A 90 32.41 -28.65 8.09
C VAL A 90 33.88 -28.21 8.17
N MET A 91 34.11 -26.93 8.47
CA MET A 91 35.44 -26.34 8.58
C MET A 91 36.25 -26.86 9.78
N SER A 92 35.59 -27.44 10.80
CA SER A 92 36.26 -28.00 11.99
C SER A 92 37.00 -29.33 11.74
N GLY A 93 36.92 -29.89 10.54
CA GLY A 93 37.68 -31.08 10.15
C GLY A 93 36.93 -32.12 9.31
N VAL A 94 35.77 -31.77 8.75
CA VAL A 94 35.00 -32.66 7.87
C VAL A 94 35.22 -32.36 6.39
N GLY A 95 35.50 -31.10 6.04
CA GLY A 95 35.68 -30.66 4.66
C GLY A 95 36.25 -29.25 4.57
N ASP A 96 36.19 -28.66 3.37
CA ASP A 96 36.65 -27.31 3.10
C ASP A 96 35.51 -26.28 2.98
N ALA A 97 35.83 -25.05 2.57
CA ALA A 97 34.84 -23.99 2.37
C ALA A 97 33.84 -24.31 1.24
N GLY A 98 34.23 -25.12 0.25
CA GLY A 98 33.38 -25.61 -0.81
C GLY A 98 32.34 -26.60 -0.28
N ASP A 99 32.75 -27.50 0.60
CA ASP A 99 31.86 -28.43 1.29
C ASP A 99 30.87 -27.71 2.20
N ALA A 100 31.32 -26.66 2.91
CA ALA A 100 30.44 -25.80 3.70
C ALA A 100 29.40 -25.09 2.80
N GLY A 101 29.84 -24.62 1.63
CA GLY A 101 28.97 -24.08 0.59
C GLY A 101 27.97 -25.10 0.05
N LEU A 102 28.37 -26.36 -0.12
CA LEU A 102 27.51 -27.44 -0.58
C LEU A 102 26.40 -27.75 0.42
N VAL A 103 26.71 -27.80 1.71
CA VAL A 103 25.72 -28.01 2.79
C VAL A 103 24.69 -26.88 2.81
N ALA A 104 25.14 -25.63 2.85
CA ALA A 104 24.26 -24.46 2.86
C ALA A 104 23.47 -24.31 1.54
N GLY A 105 24.08 -24.56 0.39
CA GLY A 105 23.41 -24.55 -0.91
C GLY A 105 22.35 -25.64 -1.04
N SER A 106 22.57 -26.80 -0.41
CA SER A 106 21.59 -27.89 -0.37
C SER A 106 20.35 -27.52 0.46
N PHE A 107 20.53 -26.79 1.57
CA PHE A 107 19.41 -26.19 2.30
C PHE A 107 18.59 -25.25 1.41
N GLY A 108 19.26 -24.38 0.64
CA GLY A 108 18.60 -23.54 -0.36
C GLY A 108 17.85 -24.35 -1.42
N LEU A 109 18.43 -25.47 -1.88
CA LEU A 109 17.85 -26.30 -2.93
C LEU A 109 16.55 -26.94 -2.45
N GLY A 110 16.56 -27.46 -1.22
CA GLY A 110 15.34 -27.91 -0.55
C GLY A 110 14.27 -26.82 -0.50
N SER A 111 14.66 -25.59 -0.17
CA SER A 111 13.76 -24.44 -0.10
C SER A 111 13.12 -24.07 -1.44
N VAL A 112 13.91 -24.09 -2.53
CA VAL A 112 13.43 -23.88 -3.90
C VAL A 112 12.48 -25.00 -4.35
N LEU A 113 12.84 -26.26 -4.10
CA LEU A 113 12.00 -27.42 -4.43
C LEU A 113 10.65 -27.36 -3.70
N ALA A 114 10.66 -27.01 -2.42
CA ALA A 114 9.43 -26.83 -1.66
C ALA A 114 8.52 -25.77 -2.28
N ASN A 115 9.06 -24.62 -2.70
CA ASN A 115 8.26 -23.56 -3.34
C ASN A 115 7.62 -24.01 -4.66
N LEU A 116 8.32 -24.83 -5.47
CA LEU A 116 7.79 -25.37 -6.73
C LEU A 116 6.60 -26.31 -6.50
N VAL A 117 6.70 -27.19 -5.50
CA VAL A 117 5.66 -28.21 -5.24
C VAL A 117 4.54 -27.66 -4.35
N ALA A 118 4.80 -26.66 -3.51
CA ALA A 118 3.85 -26.15 -2.52
C ALA A 118 2.55 -25.63 -3.13
N PHE A 119 2.54 -25.11 -4.36
CA PHE A 119 1.31 -24.67 -5.02
C PHE A 119 0.40 -25.84 -5.38
N LYS A 120 0.98 -26.93 -5.91
CA LYS A 120 0.25 -28.16 -6.21
C LYS A 120 -0.23 -28.82 -4.93
N LEU A 121 0.62 -28.87 -3.89
CA LEU A 121 0.21 -29.35 -2.57
C LEU A 121 -0.92 -28.51 -1.96
N GLY A 122 -0.87 -27.18 -2.07
CA GLY A 122 -1.91 -26.28 -1.54
C GLY A 122 -3.27 -26.44 -2.23
N SER A 123 -3.30 -26.96 -3.46
CA SER A 123 -4.54 -27.32 -4.13
C SER A 123 -5.11 -28.68 -3.70
N MET A 124 -4.27 -29.54 -3.10
CA MET A 124 -4.61 -30.93 -2.74
C MET A 124 -4.81 -31.12 -1.22
N LEU A 125 -4.09 -30.35 -0.40
CA LEU A 125 -3.98 -30.53 1.03
C LEU A 125 -4.39 -29.25 1.75
N GLN A 126 -5.02 -29.43 2.91
CA GLN A 126 -5.30 -28.34 3.84
C GLN A 126 -3.98 -27.77 4.40
N PRO A 127 -3.89 -26.46 4.68
CA PRO A 127 -2.63 -25.83 5.11
C PRO A 127 -2.00 -26.45 6.37
N TRP A 128 -2.80 -26.90 7.33
CA TRP A 128 -2.28 -27.56 8.54
C TRP A 128 -1.63 -28.92 8.24
N LEU A 129 -2.13 -29.64 7.23
CA LEU A 129 -1.59 -30.93 6.80
C LEU A 129 -0.26 -30.72 6.06
N MET A 130 -0.12 -29.63 5.30
CA MET A 130 1.16 -29.23 4.71
C MET A 130 2.23 -28.95 5.78
N CYS A 131 1.86 -28.36 6.91
CA CYS A 131 2.78 -28.19 8.05
C CYS A 131 3.24 -29.53 8.65
N ILE A 132 2.35 -30.52 8.73
CA ILE A 132 2.72 -31.87 9.21
C ILE A 132 3.68 -32.55 8.22
N VAL A 133 3.39 -32.47 6.92
CA VAL A 133 4.28 -32.99 5.87
C VAL A 133 5.65 -32.33 5.94
N ALA A 134 5.69 -31.01 6.11
CA ALA A 134 6.94 -30.27 6.31
C ALA A 134 7.73 -30.81 7.51
N ALA A 135 7.09 -30.96 8.67
CA ALA A 135 7.76 -31.47 9.86
C ALA A 135 8.30 -32.90 9.70
N ALA A 136 7.51 -33.78 9.09
CA ALA A 136 7.89 -35.17 8.84
C ALA A 136 9.11 -35.25 7.92
N MET A 137 9.14 -34.41 6.88
CA MET A 137 10.30 -34.31 5.97
C MET A 137 11.54 -33.76 6.69
N GLY A 138 11.39 -32.74 7.52
CA GLY A 138 12.50 -32.22 8.32
C GLY A 138 13.06 -33.28 9.28
N LEU A 139 12.18 -34.02 9.97
CA LEU A 139 12.58 -35.07 10.92
C LEU A 139 13.25 -36.23 10.21
N ALA A 140 12.73 -36.65 9.06
CA ALA A 140 13.36 -37.64 8.20
C ALA A 140 14.77 -37.20 7.79
N GLY A 141 14.95 -35.91 7.45
CA GLY A 141 16.25 -35.33 7.16
C GLY A 141 17.25 -35.44 8.31
N VAL A 142 16.85 -35.04 9.52
CA VAL A 142 17.70 -35.11 10.71
C VAL A 142 18.04 -36.57 11.06
N LEU A 143 17.08 -37.49 10.97
CA LEU A 143 17.31 -38.91 11.21
C LEU A 143 18.26 -39.51 10.17
N LEU A 144 18.09 -39.17 8.89
CA LEU A 144 18.95 -39.64 7.81
C LEU A 144 20.39 -39.13 7.98
N GLY A 145 20.55 -37.86 8.36
CA GLY A 145 21.86 -37.29 8.72
C GLY A 145 22.48 -38.03 9.90
N GLY A 146 21.73 -38.23 10.98
CA GLY A 146 22.17 -38.97 12.17
C GLY A 146 22.58 -40.42 11.90
N LEU A 147 21.89 -41.11 10.97
CA LEU A 147 22.20 -42.49 10.57
C LEU A 147 23.51 -42.58 9.75
N LEU A 148 23.89 -41.51 9.05
CA LEU A 148 25.11 -41.42 8.25
C LEU A 148 26.29 -40.84 9.06
N SER A 149 26.42 -41.26 10.33
CA SER A 149 27.44 -40.75 11.26
C SER A 149 28.85 -41.30 11.03
N ALA A 150 29.03 -42.25 10.10
CA ALA A 150 30.33 -42.80 9.73
C ALA A 150 31.24 -41.69 9.18
N PRO A 151 32.52 -41.59 9.58
CA PRO A 151 33.40 -40.45 9.26
C PRO A 151 33.41 -40.08 7.77
N GLU A 152 33.47 -41.07 6.88
CA GLU A 152 33.51 -40.89 5.42
C GLU A 152 32.16 -40.45 4.80
N GLN A 153 31.05 -40.60 5.53
CA GLN A 153 29.69 -40.31 5.06
C GLN A 153 29.05 -39.09 5.74
N ARG A 154 29.73 -38.49 6.73
CA ARG A 154 29.21 -37.35 7.52
C ARG A 154 28.83 -36.15 6.65
N LEU A 155 29.62 -35.85 5.62
CA LEU A 155 29.32 -34.74 4.71
C LEU A 155 28.04 -35.01 3.92
N TYR A 156 27.91 -36.20 3.32
CA TYR A 156 26.71 -36.59 2.57
C TYR A 156 25.45 -36.62 3.45
N GLY A 157 25.58 -37.11 4.69
CA GLY A 157 24.51 -37.07 5.67
C GLY A 157 24.08 -35.65 6.02
N LEU A 158 25.04 -34.74 6.22
CA LEU A 158 24.77 -33.33 6.51
C LEU A 158 24.13 -32.60 5.32
N VAL A 159 24.62 -32.85 4.10
CA VAL A 159 24.05 -32.32 2.84
C VAL A 159 22.59 -32.75 2.67
N GLY A 160 22.31 -34.05 2.86
CA GLY A 160 20.95 -34.58 2.79
C GLY A 160 20.04 -33.98 3.86
N ALA A 161 20.50 -33.96 5.12
CA ALA A 161 19.75 -33.37 6.23
C ALA A 161 19.44 -31.89 5.97
N ALA A 162 20.42 -31.11 5.51
CA ALA A 162 20.25 -29.70 5.18
C ALA A 162 19.17 -29.49 4.10
N GLY A 163 19.19 -30.29 3.03
CA GLY A 163 18.17 -30.24 1.99
C GLY A 163 16.76 -30.54 2.48
N PHE A 164 16.60 -31.58 3.31
CA PHE A 164 15.28 -31.91 3.88
C PHE A 164 14.78 -30.86 4.87
N VAL A 165 15.66 -30.29 5.71
CA VAL A 165 15.29 -29.22 6.65
C VAL A 165 14.94 -27.93 5.89
N GLY A 166 15.67 -27.59 4.82
CA GLY A 166 15.33 -26.47 3.94
C GLY A 166 13.98 -26.64 3.27
N PHE A 167 13.71 -27.85 2.74
CA PHE A 167 12.39 -28.19 2.18
C PHE A 167 11.27 -28.05 3.22
N ALA A 168 11.47 -28.58 4.42
CA ALA A 168 10.53 -28.47 5.52
C ALA A 168 10.24 -27.01 5.89
N GLN A 169 11.28 -26.20 6.07
CA GLN A 169 11.13 -24.79 6.43
C GLN A 169 10.35 -24.02 5.37
N SER A 170 10.70 -24.16 4.09
CA SER A 170 10.04 -23.44 3.00
C SER A 170 8.59 -23.90 2.80
N LEU A 171 8.32 -25.21 2.87
CA LEU A 171 6.96 -25.75 2.78
C LEU A 171 6.08 -25.24 3.93
N HIS A 172 6.61 -25.15 5.15
CA HIS A 172 5.92 -24.53 6.28
C HIS A 172 5.58 -23.06 6.01
N VAL A 173 6.54 -22.29 5.51
CA VAL A 173 6.34 -20.87 5.20
C VAL A 173 5.19 -20.70 4.21
N VAL A 174 5.14 -21.51 3.14
CA VAL A 174 4.05 -21.44 2.15
C VAL A 174 2.71 -21.87 2.73
N ALA A 175 2.67 -22.98 3.48
CA ALA A 175 1.47 -23.46 4.17
C ALA A 175 0.88 -22.38 5.08
N ARG A 176 1.73 -21.68 5.83
CA ARG A 176 1.33 -20.57 6.69
C ARG A 176 0.71 -19.41 5.90
N ILE A 177 1.28 -19.06 4.75
CA ILE A 177 0.74 -17.98 3.91
C ILE A 177 -0.67 -18.32 3.42
N PHE A 178 -0.93 -19.56 3.02
CA PHE A 178 -2.27 -20.01 2.68
C PHE A 178 -3.22 -19.92 3.88
N TYR A 179 -2.77 -20.37 5.06
CA TYR A 179 -3.56 -20.28 6.29
C TYR A 179 -3.87 -18.82 6.70
N GLN A 180 -2.92 -17.90 6.52
CA GLN A 180 -3.10 -16.47 6.81
C GLN A 180 -4.08 -15.81 5.84
N ALA A 181 -4.01 -16.18 4.55
CA ALA A 181 -4.93 -15.70 3.54
C ALA A 181 -6.39 -16.13 3.81
N GLU A 182 -6.59 -17.30 4.43
CA GLU A 182 -7.92 -17.79 4.82
C GLU A 182 -8.47 -17.13 6.09
N MET A 183 -7.61 -16.68 7.01
CA MET A 183 -8.01 -16.27 8.37
C MET A 183 -8.07 -14.75 8.59
N VAL A 184 -7.47 -13.94 7.70
CA VAL A 184 -7.34 -12.49 7.88
C VAL A 184 -7.79 -11.76 6.61
N ALA A 185 -9.06 -11.33 6.58
CA ALA A 185 -9.63 -10.57 5.46
C ALA A 185 -9.09 -9.12 5.40
N ASP A 186 -8.80 -8.49 6.54
CA ASP A 186 -8.26 -7.14 6.65
C ASP A 186 -6.98 -7.10 7.49
N GLY A 187 -5.91 -6.49 6.96
CA GLY A 187 -4.65 -6.25 7.70
C GLY A 187 -3.43 -7.11 7.30
N GLN A 188 -3.38 -7.60 6.04
CA GLN A 188 -2.30 -8.46 5.54
C GLN A 188 -0.88 -7.89 5.74
N ALA A 189 -0.71 -6.56 5.65
CA ALA A 189 0.60 -5.92 5.81
C ALA A 189 1.15 -6.01 7.25
N PHE A 190 0.31 -5.84 8.27
CA PHE A 190 0.74 -5.91 9.68
C PHE A 190 1.15 -7.34 10.08
N VAL A 191 0.38 -8.35 9.65
CA VAL A 191 0.69 -9.76 9.91
C VAL A 191 1.96 -10.19 9.16
N SER A 192 2.20 -9.66 7.96
CA SER A 192 3.40 -9.93 7.17
C SER A 192 4.68 -9.39 7.82
N GLY A 193 4.63 -8.22 8.46
CA GLY A 193 5.77 -7.64 9.19
C GLY A 193 6.23 -8.50 10.39
N TRP A 194 5.27 -8.99 11.20
CA TRP A 194 5.58 -9.87 12.34
C TRP A 194 6.08 -11.25 11.92
N VAL A 195 5.59 -11.75 10.79
CA VAL A 195 6.11 -12.95 10.16
C VAL A 195 7.59 -12.79 9.81
N SER A 196 7.99 -11.65 9.24
CA SER A 196 9.41 -11.37 8.95
C SER A 196 10.25 -11.31 10.23
N ALA A 197 9.73 -10.67 11.29
CA ALA A 197 10.38 -10.59 12.59
C ALA A 197 10.67 -11.98 13.19
N SER A 198 9.75 -12.94 13.04
CA SER A 198 9.97 -14.30 13.58
C SER A 198 11.04 -15.11 12.86
N ASN A 199 11.32 -14.81 11.59
CA ASN A 199 12.46 -15.40 10.89
C ASN A 199 13.79 -14.88 11.49
N ILE A 200 13.88 -13.57 11.72
CA ILE A 200 15.05 -12.93 12.33
C ILE A 200 15.26 -13.47 13.76
N VAL A 201 14.18 -13.56 14.55
CA VAL A 201 14.23 -14.12 15.91
C VAL A 201 14.66 -15.58 15.91
N GLY A 202 14.14 -16.40 14.99
CA GLY A 202 14.53 -17.81 14.90
C GLY A 202 16.03 -17.99 14.61
N ILE A 203 16.56 -17.25 13.63
CA ILE A 203 17.99 -17.31 13.29
C ILE A 203 18.85 -16.73 14.43
N ALA A 204 18.41 -15.65 15.07
CA ALA A 204 19.11 -15.08 16.22
C ALA A 204 19.18 -16.09 17.37
N VAL A 205 18.07 -16.75 17.71
CA VAL A 205 18.05 -17.79 18.76
C VAL A 205 18.96 -18.95 18.37
N ALA A 206 19.01 -19.35 17.11
CA ALA A 206 19.96 -20.36 16.65
C ALA A 206 21.42 -19.91 16.83
N ALA A 207 21.77 -18.68 16.44
CA ALA A 207 23.10 -18.11 16.63
C ALA A 207 23.48 -18.00 18.11
N PHE A 208 22.54 -17.60 18.96
CA PHE A 208 22.70 -17.59 20.41
C PHE A 208 22.92 -19.02 20.94
N LEU A 209 22.16 -20.02 20.51
CA LEU A 209 22.41 -21.41 20.92
C LEU A 209 23.82 -21.89 20.55
N THR A 210 24.31 -21.53 19.35
CA THR A 210 25.69 -21.85 18.92
C THR A 210 26.76 -21.12 19.73
N SER A 211 26.41 -20.06 20.48
CA SER A 211 27.37 -19.40 21.36
C SER A 211 27.62 -20.15 22.68
N PHE A 212 26.71 -21.04 23.10
CA PHE A 212 26.83 -21.80 24.35
C PHE A 212 27.04 -23.29 24.14
N ILE A 213 26.56 -23.82 23.02
CA ILE A 213 26.64 -25.24 22.70
C ILE A 213 27.70 -25.39 21.62
N ASP A 214 28.67 -26.27 21.87
CA ASP A 214 29.63 -26.63 20.86
C ASP A 214 28.94 -27.47 19.76
N CYS A 215 28.52 -26.77 18.71
CA CYS A 215 27.88 -27.37 17.55
C CYS A 215 28.89 -27.99 16.56
N THR A 216 30.18 -28.00 16.87
CA THR A 216 31.17 -28.84 16.17
C THR A 216 30.97 -30.33 16.50
N VAL A 217 30.16 -30.65 17.50
CA VAL A 217 29.72 -32.02 17.81
C VAL A 217 28.43 -32.33 17.05
N TYR A 218 28.54 -33.14 16.00
CA TYR A 218 27.44 -33.53 15.08
C TYR A 218 26.17 -34.02 15.80
N THR A 219 26.33 -34.76 16.90
CA THR A 219 25.21 -35.26 17.69
C THR A 219 24.42 -34.15 18.35
N ASN A 220 25.07 -33.09 18.85
CA ASN A 220 24.40 -31.94 19.46
C ASN A 220 23.54 -31.19 18.44
N LEU A 221 24.05 -31.00 17.21
CA LEU A 221 23.30 -30.40 16.11
C LEU A 221 22.06 -31.25 15.75
N GLY A 222 22.25 -32.57 15.63
CA GLY A 222 21.16 -33.51 15.36
C GLY A 222 20.08 -33.53 16.46
N PHE A 223 20.48 -33.54 17.73
CA PHE A 223 19.54 -33.51 18.87
C PHE A 223 18.75 -32.20 18.95
N LEU A 224 19.41 -31.06 18.72
CA LEU A 224 18.75 -29.74 18.76
C LEU A 224 17.74 -29.59 17.60
N CYS A 225 18.14 -29.93 16.37
CA CYS A 225 17.24 -29.87 15.22
C CYS A 225 16.09 -30.89 15.34
N GLY A 226 16.38 -32.12 15.77
CA GLY A 226 15.38 -33.17 15.96
C GLY A 226 14.38 -32.85 17.08
N GLY A 227 14.86 -32.36 18.22
CA GLY A 227 14.03 -31.93 19.33
C GLY A 227 13.13 -30.73 18.97
N GLY A 228 13.68 -29.76 18.25
CA GLY A 228 12.90 -28.61 17.74
C GLY A 228 11.80 -29.03 16.76
N LEU A 229 12.09 -29.96 15.83
CA LEU A 229 11.09 -30.47 14.88
C LEU A 229 9.98 -31.27 15.58
N LEU A 230 10.30 -32.05 16.62
CA LEU A 230 9.29 -32.74 17.43
C LEU A 230 8.41 -31.77 18.22
N LEU A 231 9.00 -30.72 18.79
CA LEU A 231 8.26 -29.64 19.44
C LEU A 231 7.34 -28.93 18.44
N TYR A 232 7.81 -28.69 17.22
CA TYR A 232 7.01 -28.11 16.15
C TYR A 232 5.79 -28.98 15.80
N VAL A 233 5.98 -30.28 15.58
CA VAL A 233 4.86 -31.23 15.34
C VAL A 233 3.85 -31.17 16.48
N SER A 234 4.33 -31.18 17.72
CA SER A 234 3.48 -31.14 18.92
C SER A 234 2.64 -29.87 18.97
N LEU A 235 3.23 -28.70 18.68
CA LEU A 235 2.52 -27.43 18.63
C LEU A 235 1.47 -27.38 17.51
N VAL A 236 1.79 -27.89 16.32
CA VAL A 236 0.87 -27.95 15.17
C VAL A 236 -0.29 -28.91 15.47
N LEU A 237 -0.03 -30.06 16.09
CA LEU A 237 -1.07 -31.01 16.49
C LEU A 237 -1.99 -30.41 17.56
N ILE A 238 -1.43 -29.78 18.60
CA ILE A 238 -2.22 -29.06 19.62
C ILE A 238 -3.09 -27.97 18.98
N ALA A 239 -2.54 -27.22 18.02
CA ALA A 239 -3.28 -26.20 17.28
C ALA A 239 -4.44 -26.79 16.44
N SER A 240 -4.21 -27.94 15.81
CA SER A 240 -5.22 -28.63 15.00
C SER A 240 -6.35 -29.22 15.84
N LEU A 241 -6.04 -29.76 17.02
CA LEU A 241 -7.03 -30.32 17.97
C LEU A 241 -7.86 -29.22 18.65
N ALA A 242 -7.33 -28.01 18.82
CA ALA A 242 -8.09 -26.87 19.33
C ALA A 242 -9.20 -26.39 18.36
N LYS A 243 -9.19 -26.85 17.10
CA LYS A 243 -10.16 -26.52 16.04
C LYS A 243 -11.36 -27.48 16.03
N THR A 244 -11.28 -28.67 16.65
CA THR A 244 -12.33 -29.70 16.62
C THR A 244 -13.33 -29.65 17.77
N ARG A 245 -13.47 -28.53 18.50
CA ARG A 245 -14.61 -28.36 19.41
C ARG A 245 -15.86 -28.06 18.58
N PRO A 246 -16.89 -28.92 18.58
CA PRO A 246 -18.08 -28.71 17.78
C PRO A 246 -18.82 -27.48 18.31
N GLN A 247 -18.90 -26.43 17.48
CA GLN A 247 -19.95 -25.44 17.65
C GLN A 247 -21.27 -26.14 17.37
N SER A 248 -22.15 -26.14 18.37
CA SER A 248 -23.47 -26.74 18.33
C SER A 248 -24.26 -26.28 17.11
N CYS A 249 -24.92 -27.26 16.50
CA CYS A 249 -25.89 -27.17 15.42
C CYS A 249 -26.82 -25.95 15.55
N GLY A 250 -26.91 -25.17 14.47
CA GLY A 250 -27.84 -24.08 14.26
C GLY A 250 -27.49 -23.35 12.97
N ASP A 251 -28.28 -23.57 11.93
CA ASP A 251 -28.39 -22.72 10.73
C ASP A 251 -27.36 -22.91 9.59
N ILE A 252 -27.19 -24.15 9.11
CA ILE A 252 -26.65 -24.39 7.75
C ILE A 252 -27.52 -25.43 7.03
N GLU A 253 -28.78 -25.06 6.76
CA GLU A 253 -29.61 -25.79 5.78
C GLU A 253 -30.10 -24.91 4.61
N SER A 254 -29.87 -23.58 4.60
CA SER A 254 -30.36 -22.73 3.50
C SER A 254 -29.38 -22.48 2.35
N ALA A 255 -28.08 -22.78 2.50
CA ALA A 255 -27.06 -22.40 1.50
C ALA A 255 -26.61 -23.53 0.56
N LYS A 256 -27.12 -24.76 0.70
CA LYS A 256 -26.72 -25.91 -0.15
C LYS A 256 -27.70 -26.25 -1.27
N ALA A 257 -28.78 -25.48 -1.46
CA ALA A 257 -29.79 -25.74 -2.48
C ALA A 257 -29.54 -25.06 -3.84
N SER A 258 -28.48 -24.27 -4.02
CA SER A 258 -28.30 -23.43 -5.23
C SER A 258 -26.97 -23.59 -5.98
N ALA A 259 -26.15 -24.60 -5.66
CA ALA A 259 -24.85 -24.79 -6.30
C ALA A 259 -24.55 -26.25 -6.72
N SER A 260 -25.56 -27.00 -7.14
CA SER A 260 -25.36 -28.30 -7.79
C SER A 260 -26.22 -28.43 -9.04
N MET A 261 -25.79 -27.85 -10.15
CA MET A 261 -26.08 -28.41 -11.47
C MET A 261 -25.08 -27.88 -12.50
N VAL A 262 -24.70 -28.77 -13.41
CA VAL A 262 -23.76 -28.61 -14.53
C VAL A 262 -22.32 -29.04 -14.20
N SER A 263 -22.17 -30.36 -14.15
CA SER A 263 -20.94 -31.09 -14.47
C SER A 263 -20.66 -31.08 -15.98
N ALA A 264 -19.39 -31.36 -16.28
CA ALA A 264 -18.76 -31.57 -17.58
C ALA A 264 -19.54 -32.44 -18.59
N ASP A 265 -19.38 -32.16 -19.89
CA ASP A 265 -18.62 -33.00 -20.84
C ASP A 265 -18.67 -32.47 -22.30
N HIS A 266 -17.67 -32.92 -23.09
CA HIS A 266 -17.54 -32.98 -24.55
C HIS A 266 -16.67 -31.96 -25.32
N GLU A 267 -15.46 -32.43 -25.69
CA GLU A 267 -14.85 -32.24 -27.00
C GLU A 267 -15.70 -32.89 -28.11
N GLU A 268 -15.98 -32.19 -29.22
CA GLU A 268 -15.74 -32.66 -30.60
C GLU A 268 -16.06 -31.61 -31.70
N LYS A 269 -15.30 -31.71 -32.79
CA LYS A 269 -15.24 -30.99 -34.09
C LYS A 269 -16.56 -30.65 -34.81
N GLU A 270 -16.57 -29.54 -35.57
CA GLU A 270 -16.68 -29.42 -37.06
C GLU A 270 -16.98 -27.95 -37.51
N PRO A 271 -17.04 -27.57 -38.81
CA PRO A 271 -15.93 -27.26 -39.72
C PRO A 271 -15.99 -25.81 -40.30
N SER A 272 -15.03 -25.52 -41.18
CA SER A 272 -14.71 -24.28 -41.90
C SER A 272 -15.82 -23.58 -42.72
N ALA A 273 -15.83 -22.24 -42.72
CA ALA A 273 -16.25 -21.35 -43.81
C ALA A 273 -15.56 -19.96 -43.67
N PRO A 274 -15.41 -19.16 -44.75
CA PRO A 274 -14.11 -18.63 -45.15
C PRO A 274 -13.77 -17.22 -44.65
N ALA A 275 -12.46 -16.95 -44.69
CA ALA A 275 -11.80 -15.71 -44.35
C ALA A 275 -12.39 -14.48 -45.06
N MET A 276 -12.79 -13.49 -44.27
CA MET A 276 -12.91 -12.11 -44.72
C MET A 276 -12.06 -11.21 -43.83
N LEU A 277 -11.24 -10.40 -44.50
CA LEU A 277 -10.20 -9.53 -43.99
C LEU A 277 -10.58 -8.76 -42.71
N ALA A 278 -9.84 -9.02 -41.62
CA ALA A 278 -9.53 -8.00 -40.61
C ALA A 278 -8.23 -8.38 -39.88
N THR A 279 -7.12 -7.76 -40.27
CA THR A 279 -6.03 -7.41 -39.35
C THR A 279 -5.93 -5.89 -39.35
N PRO A 280 -5.62 -5.22 -38.21
CA PRO A 280 -4.69 -5.68 -37.18
C PRO A 280 -5.21 -5.53 -35.73
N ALA A 281 -5.59 -6.64 -35.08
CA ALA A 281 -5.79 -6.68 -33.62
C ALA A 281 -4.73 -7.52 -32.88
N LEU A 282 -3.81 -8.19 -33.61
CA LEU A 282 -2.80 -9.05 -33.00
C LEU A 282 -1.54 -8.31 -32.48
N SER A 283 -1.29 -7.06 -32.92
CA SER A 283 -0.10 -6.29 -32.50
C SER A 283 -0.21 -5.74 -31.06
N GLN A 284 -1.42 -5.46 -30.58
CA GLN A 284 -1.62 -4.93 -29.22
C GLN A 284 -1.51 -6.00 -28.14
N LYS A 285 -1.82 -7.27 -28.45
CA LYS A 285 -1.81 -8.37 -27.47
C LYS A 285 -0.39 -8.88 -27.16
N THR A 286 0.51 -8.82 -28.15
CA THR A 286 1.94 -9.18 -27.98
C THR A 286 2.72 -8.11 -27.21
N SER A 287 2.40 -6.83 -27.38
CA SER A 287 3.06 -5.73 -26.63
C SER A 287 2.71 -5.69 -25.14
N ARG A 288 1.47 -6.04 -24.75
CA ARG A 288 1.08 -6.14 -23.33
C ARG A 288 1.77 -7.31 -22.62
N LEU A 289 1.99 -8.42 -23.32
CA LEU A 289 2.65 -9.60 -22.75
C LEU A 289 4.16 -9.36 -22.54
N SER A 290 4.82 -8.64 -23.46
CA SER A 290 6.24 -8.28 -23.34
C SER A 290 6.51 -7.23 -22.27
N TRP A 291 5.59 -6.28 -22.07
CA TRP A 291 5.70 -5.29 -21.00
C TRP A 291 5.55 -5.93 -19.61
N LEU A 292 4.57 -6.84 -19.45
CA LEU A 292 4.33 -7.53 -18.18
C LEU A 292 5.49 -8.47 -17.80
N SER A 293 6.10 -9.14 -18.78
CA SER A 293 7.29 -9.97 -18.56
C SER A 293 8.52 -9.14 -18.23
N TRP A 294 8.66 -7.95 -18.83
CA TRP A 294 9.76 -7.02 -18.52
C TRP A 294 9.66 -6.47 -17.10
N GLN A 295 8.47 -6.03 -16.66
CA GLN A 295 8.27 -5.55 -15.28
C GLN A 295 8.51 -6.65 -14.24
N LEU A 296 8.03 -7.87 -14.50
CA LEU A 296 8.34 -9.03 -13.64
C LEU A 296 9.85 -9.26 -13.55
N ALA A 297 10.58 -9.21 -14.66
CA ALA A 297 12.02 -9.39 -14.66
C ALA A 297 12.74 -8.31 -13.83
N LYS A 298 12.34 -7.04 -13.93
CA LYS A 298 12.91 -5.95 -13.10
C LYS A 298 12.70 -6.18 -11.61
N VAL A 299 11.49 -6.54 -11.21
CA VAL A 299 11.14 -6.77 -9.80
C VAL A 299 11.87 -7.99 -9.25
N CYS A 300 11.87 -9.10 -10.00
CA CYS A 300 12.59 -10.32 -9.62
C CYS A 300 14.09 -10.08 -9.49
N PHE A 301 14.69 -9.25 -10.36
CA PHE A 301 16.10 -8.89 -10.27
C PHE A 301 16.43 -8.16 -8.95
N LEU A 302 15.64 -7.15 -8.56
CA LEU A 302 15.85 -6.44 -7.29
C LEU A 302 15.66 -7.35 -6.08
N ILE A 303 14.62 -8.19 -6.11
CA ILE A 303 14.34 -9.15 -5.04
C ILE A 303 15.48 -10.14 -4.89
N PHE A 304 15.97 -10.68 -6.01
CA PHE A 304 17.14 -11.58 -6.01
C PHE A 304 18.38 -10.89 -5.44
N THR A 305 18.63 -9.64 -5.83
CA THR A 305 19.78 -8.86 -5.34
C THR A 305 19.71 -8.62 -3.83
N MET A 306 18.54 -8.28 -3.28
CA MET A 306 18.35 -8.18 -1.83
C MET A 306 18.52 -9.52 -1.13
N ALA A 307 18.05 -10.60 -1.75
CA ALA A 307 18.19 -11.94 -1.19
C ALA A 307 19.67 -12.35 -1.12
N ILE A 308 20.49 -11.98 -2.11
CA ILE A 308 21.94 -12.18 -2.07
C ILE A 308 22.55 -11.56 -0.81
N SER A 309 22.23 -10.31 -0.52
CA SER A 309 22.73 -9.63 0.69
C SER A 309 22.37 -10.39 1.97
N ARG A 310 21.13 -10.88 2.09
CA ARG A 310 20.66 -11.59 3.28
C ARG A 310 21.33 -12.95 3.45
N GLU A 311 21.53 -13.67 2.36
CA GLU A 311 22.22 -14.96 2.42
C GLU A 311 23.71 -14.80 2.66
N ALA A 312 24.32 -13.73 2.12
CA ALA A 312 25.69 -13.35 2.41
C ALA A 312 25.89 -13.14 3.92
N GLN A 313 24.98 -12.40 4.59
CA GLN A 313 25.04 -12.20 6.05
C GLN A 313 25.07 -13.53 6.82
N LYS A 314 24.17 -14.47 6.48
CA LYS A 314 24.05 -15.73 7.22
C LYS A 314 25.22 -16.68 6.99
N PHE A 315 25.77 -16.70 5.77
CA PHE A 315 26.80 -17.66 5.37
C PHE A 315 28.23 -17.14 5.58
N LEU A 316 28.51 -15.87 5.27
CA LEU A 316 29.86 -15.32 5.37
C LEU A 316 30.32 -15.13 6.81
N ILE A 317 29.44 -14.76 7.73
CA ILE A 317 29.83 -14.56 9.14
C ILE A 317 30.42 -15.86 9.72
N PRO A 318 29.73 -17.02 9.65
CA PRO A 318 30.32 -18.30 10.06
C PRO A 318 31.57 -18.70 9.28
N LEU A 319 31.58 -18.49 7.95
CA LEU A 319 32.68 -18.94 7.09
C LEU A 319 33.97 -18.15 7.33
N VAL A 320 33.90 -16.82 7.38
CA VAL A 320 35.04 -15.95 7.70
C VAL A 320 35.51 -16.21 9.12
N GLY A 321 34.59 -16.38 10.07
CA GLY A 321 34.94 -16.71 11.45
C GLY A 321 35.75 -18.00 11.55
N ALA A 322 35.36 -19.02 10.79
CA ALA A 322 36.09 -20.29 10.72
C ALA A 322 37.48 -20.14 10.06
N GLU A 323 37.59 -19.41 8.95
CA GLU A 323 38.88 -19.19 8.27
C GLU A 323 39.87 -18.38 9.12
N LEU A 324 39.36 -17.41 9.90
CA LEU A 324 40.16 -16.64 10.85
C LEU A 324 40.48 -17.41 12.16
N ASN A 325 40.07 -18.68 12.27
CA ASN A 325 40.23 -19.52 13.45
C ASN A 325 39.65 -18.87 14.73
N ILE A 326 38.55 -18.14 14.57
CA ILE A 326 37.83 -17.52 15.68
C ILE A 326 37.02 -18.61 16.39
N HIS A 327 37.03 -18.58 17.73
CA HIS A 327 36.27 -19.52 18.53
C HIS A 327 34.77 -19.51 18.15
N THR A 328 34.17 -20.69 18.02
CA THR A 328 32.77 -20.87 17.56
C THR A 328 31.78 -20.07 18.39
N SER A 329 31.99 -19.99 19.71
CA SER A 329 31.13 -19.20 20.59
C SER A 329 31.13 -17.69 20.26
N PHE A 330 32.28 -17.15 19.89
CA PHE A 330 32.41 -15.74 19.52
C PHE A 330 31.75 -15.47 18.17
N VAL A 331 31.89 -16.39 17.22
CA VAL A 331 31.19 -16.30 15.93
C VAL A 331 29.67 -16.34 16.11
N GLY A 332 29.17 -17.22 16.98
CA GLY A 332 27.74 -17.27 17.36
C GLY A 332 27.25 -15.94 17.94
N ASN A 333 28.03 -15.31 18.82
CA ASN A 333 27.70 -13.99 19.38
C ASN A 333 27.66 -12.90 18.31
N VAL A 334 28.62 -12.87 17.38
CA VAL A 334 28.65 -11.88 16.30
C VAL A 334 27.48 -12.07 15.33
N ALA A 335 27.16 -13.32 14.98
CA ALA A 335 25.99 -13.64 14.17
C ALA A 335 24.69 -13.22 14.89
N PHE A 336 24.58 -13.47 16.19
CA PHE A 336 23.43 -13.03 17.00
C PHE A 336 23.28 -11.51 17.00
N MET A 337 24.36 -10.76 17.26
CA MET A 337 24.34 -9.29 17.24
C MET A 337 23.87 -8.75 15.88
N SER A 338 24.43 -9.27 14.80
CA SER A 338 24.06 -8.88 13.43
C SER A 338 22.56 -9.12 13.15
N GLN A 339 21.98 -10.21 13.65
CA GLN A 339 20.54 -10.47 13.51
C GLN A 339 19.69 -9.54 14.39
N MET A 340 20.15 -9.18 15.59
CA MET A 340 19.45 -8.21 16.45
C MET A 340 19.43 -6.81 15.84
N GLU A 341 20.54 -6.38 15.23
CA GLU A 341 20.60 -5.12 14.51
C GLU A 341 19.65 -5.10 13.32
N SER A 342 19.54 -6.23 12.59
CA SER A 342 18.54 -6.40 11.53
C SER A 342 17.11 -6.26 12.05
N LEU A 343 16.81 -6.87 13.21
CA LEU A 343 15.49 -6.76 13.86
C LEU A 343 15.14 -5.32 14.25
N ILE A 344 16.12 -4.57 14.77
CA ILE A 344 15.95 -3.17 15.18
C ILE A 344 15.83 -2.25 13.97
N ALA A 345 16.60 -2.50 12.91
CA ALA A 345 16.58 -1.70 11.70
C ALA A 345 15.34 -1.96 10.81
N ALA A 346 14.67 -3.10 10.94
CA ALA A 346 13.50 -3.43 10.11
C ALA A 346 12.30 -2.45 10.27
N PRO A 347 11.85 -2.06 11.48
CA PRO A 347 10.84 -1.02 11.63
C PRO A 347 11.28 0.33 11.06
N LEU A 348 12.55 0.70 11.23
CA LEU A 348 13.12 1.93 10.70
C LEU A 348 13.11 1.92 9.17
N GLY A 349 13.50 0.80 8.56
CA GLY A 349 13.41 0.60 7.12
C GLY A 349 11.98 0.73 6.61
N GLY A 350 11.00 0.17 7.33
CA GLY A 350 9.57 0.37 7.09
C GLY A 350 9.18 1.85 6.97
N LEU A 351 9.52 2.64 8.00
CA LEU A 351 9.25 4.08 8.03
C LEU A 351 9.97 4.82 6.88
N LEU A 352 11.25 4.50 6.65
CA LEU A 352 12.03 5.15 5.59
C LEU A 352 11.49 4.81 4.19
N MET A 353 10.94 3.61 3.96
CA MET A 353 10.28 3.29 2.68
C MET A 353 9.05 4.15 2.44
N GLU A 354 8.31 4.55 3.48
CA GLU A 354 7.16 5.45 3.36
C GLU A 354 7.59 6.88 3.02
N TYR A 355 8.72 7.35 3.59
CA TYR A 355 9.21 8.72 3.37
C TYR A 355 10.05 8.89 2.10
N LEU A 356 10.92 7.93 1.79
CA LEU A 356 11.92 8.02 0.71
C LEU A 356 11.54 7.17 -0.51
N GLY A 357 10.56 6.29 -0.40
CA GLY A 357 10.24 5.27 -1.39
C GLY A 357 11.09 4.00 -1.23
N ILE A 358 10.63 2.92 -1.88
CA ILE A 358 11.23 1.58 -1.74
C ILE A 358 12.61 1.51 -2.41
N LEU A 359 12.74 2.10 -3.60
CA LEU A 359 13.95 1.95 -4.42
C LEU A 359 15.17 2.69 -3.84
N PRO A 360 15.10 3.96 -3.40
CA PRO A 360 16.26 4.63 -2.80
C PRO A 360 16.76 3.93 -1.53
N LEU A 361 15.84 3.49 -0.67
CA LEU A 361 16.23 2.74 0.52
C LEU A 361 16.90 1.40 0.19
N LEU A 362 16.39 0.70 -0.83
CA LEU A 362 16.97 -0.54 -1.31
C LEU A 362 18.40 -0.33 -1.83
N LEU A 363 18.66 0.74 -2.58
CA LEU A 363 20.01 1.06 -3.06
C LEU A 363 20.97 1.38 -1.90
N VAL A 364 20.51 2.14 -0.90
CA VAL A 364 21.29 2.43 0.31
C VAL A 364 21.61 1.14 1.09
N SER A 365 20.61 0.27 1.25
CA SER A 365 20.78 -1.04 1.89
C SER A 365 21.81 -1.89 1.13
N LEU A 366 21.71 -2.00 -0.20
CA LEU A 366 22.67 -2.78 -1.00
C LEU A 366 24.09 -2.20 -0.93
N LEU A 367 24.24 -0.89 -0.91
CA LEU A 367 25.54 -0.24 -0.75
C LEU A 367 26.13 -0.56 0.62
N LEU A 368 25.33 -0.48 1.68
CA LEU A 368 25.74 -0.80 3.04
C LEU A 368 26.15 -2.28 3.16
N SER A 369 25.42 -3.19 2.49
CA SER A 369 25.77 -4.60 2.42
C SER A 369 27.09 -4.85 1.67
N ALA A 370 27.31 -4.17 0.54
CA ALA A 370 28.56 -4.28 -0.21
C ALA A 370 29.76 -3.86 0.65
N VAL A 371 29.65 -2.73 1.35
CA VAL A 371 30.67 -2.28 2.30
C VAL A 371 30.83 -3.28 3.45
N GLY A 372 29.73 -3.75 4.03
CA GLY A 372 29.73 -4.72 5.12
C GLY A 372 30.43 -6.03 4.76
N ILE A 373 30.17 -6.58 3.58
CA ILE A 373 30.83 -7.80 3.06
C ILE A 373 32.33 -7.57 2.93
N GLN A 374 32.74 -6.47 2.29
CA GLN A 374 34.16 -6.19 2.09
C GLN A 374 34.89 -6.03 3.42
N VAL A 375 34.30 -5.28 4.37
CA VAL A 375 34.88 -5.06 5.69
C VAL A 375 34.96 -6.37 6.49
N LEU A 376 33.93 -7.21 6.41
CA LEU A 376 33.87 -8.51 7.08
C LEU A 376 35.01 -9.43 6.64
N CYS A 377 35.33 -9.46 5.34
CA CYS A 377 36.31 -10.39 4.77
C CYS A 377 37.77 -9.93 4.92
N ILE A 378 38.04 -8.74 5.46
CA ILE A 378 39.42 -8.32 5.77
C ILE A 378 39.89 -9.11 7.00
N PRO A 379 41.09 -9.70 6.99
CA PRO A 379 41.55 -10.63 8.04
C PRO A 379 41.93 -9.91 9.34
N ARG A 380 40.93 -9.38 10.04
CA ARG A 380 41.03 -8.55 11.23
C ARG A 380 39.78 -8.71 12.09
N THR A 381 39.94 -9.08 13.36
CA THR A 381 38.82 -9.36 14.27
C THR A 381 37.98 -8.13 14.61
N ASP A 382 38.57 -6.94 14.63
CA ASP A 382 37.86 -5.66 14.81
C ASP A 382 36.96 -5.34 13.62
N LEU A 383 37.47 -5.56 12.40
CA LEU A 383 36.72 -5.35 11.17
C LEU A 383 35.66 -6.44 10.94
N TYR A 384 35.90 -7.67 11.39
CA TYR A 384 34.93 -8.76 11.36
C TYR A 384 33.62 -8.38 12.08
N VAL A 385 33.71 -7.84 13.29
CA VAL A 385 32.52 -7.39 14.05
C VAL A 385 31.83 -6.21 13.36
N GLN A 386 32.58 -5.23 12.87
CA GLN A 386 32.03 -4.06 12.18
C GLN A 386 31.34 -4.44 10.87
N GLY A 387 31.95 -5.33 10.07
CA GLY A 387 31.39 -5.84 8.83
C GLY A 387 30.09 -6.61 9.07
N ALA A 388 30.07 -7.47 10.10
CA ALA A 388 28.87 -8.19 10.52
C ALA A 388 27.76 -7.23 10.96
N SER A 389 28.10 -6.15 11.66
CA SER A 389 27.13 -5.13 12.09
C SER A 389 26.53 -4.36 10.90
N LEU A 390 27.37 -3.89 9.98
CA LEU A 390 26.92 -3.21 8.75
C LEU A 390 25.99 -4.09 7.92
N LEU A 391 26.32 -5.37 7.77
CA LEU A 391 25.45 -6.37 7.11
C LEU A 391 24.11 -6.54 7.83
N GLY A 392 24.11 -6.53 9.16
CA GLY A 392 22.90 -6.59 9.99
C GLY A 392 21.97 -5.41 9.75
N LEU A 393 22.50 -4.19 9.87
CA LEU A 393 21.76 -2.96 9.60
C LEU A 393 21.22 -2.93 8.16
N ALA A 394 22.06 -3.30 7.19
CA ALA A 394 21.69 -3.30 5.79
C ALA A 394 20.51 -4.25 5.50
N CYS A 395 20.59 -5.49 6.00
CA CYS A 395 19.53 -6.48 5.84
C CYS A 395 18.24 -6.09 6.58
N GLY A 396 18.36 -5.41 7.73
CA GLY A 396 17.22 -4.89 8.46
C GLY A 396 16.48 -3.81 7.68
N LEU A 397 17.20 -2.81 7.16
CA LEU A 397 16.62 -1.71 6.38
C LEU A 397 15.80 -2.19 5.17
N SER A 398 16.22 -3.30 4.53
CA SER A 398 15.53 -3.88 3.37
C SER A 398 14.58 -5.05 3.70
N ALA A 399 14.38 -5.41 4.97
CA ALA A 399 13.63 -6.60 5.38
C ALA A 399 12.18 -6.66 4.87
N GLY A 400 11.56 -5.50 4.61
CA GLY A 400 10.20 -5.39 4.05
C GLY A 400 10.14 -5.10 2.55
N ALA A 401 11.26 -4.75 1.92
CA ALA A 401 11.27 -4.21 0.56
C ALA A 401 10.87 -5.24 -0.50
N ALA A 402 11.27 -6.52 -0.34
CA ALA A 402 10.90 -7.57 -1.28
C ALA A 402 9.38 -7.82 -1.34
N ILE A 403 8.71 -7.77 -0.18
CA ILE A 403 7.26 -7.92 -0.08
C ILE A 403 6.58 -6.67 -0.63
N ALA A 404 7.08 -5.48 -0.29
CA ALA A 404 6.56 -4.22 -0.80
C ALA A 404 6.62 -4.17 -2.34
N LEU A 405 7.76 -4.50 -2.95
CA LEU A 405 7.91 -4.61 -4.41
C LEU A 405 6.95 -5.64 -5.02
N SER A 406 6.81 -6.80 -4.38
CA SER A 406 5.92 -7.86 -4.86
C SER A 406 4.46 -7.43 -4.88
N ILE A 407 4.03 -6.63 -3.91
CA ILE A 407 2.65 -6.13 -3.82
C ILE A 407 2.43 -4.96 -4.77
N THR A 408 3.33 -3.97 -4.76
CA THR A 408 3.19 -2.73 -5.54
C THR A 408 3.11 -3.00 -7.05
N TYR A 409 3.89 -3.97 -7.53
CA TYR A 409 3.97 -4.29 -8.97
C TYR A 409 3.14 -5.50 -9.39
N ALA A 410 2.39 -6.13 -8.48
CA ALA A 410 1.56 -7.29 -8.83
C ALA A 410 0.37 -6.88 -9.74
N PRO A 411 0.19 -7.52 -10.91
CA PRO A 411 -0.98 -7.28 -11.74
C PRO A 411 -2.25 -7.81 -11.07
N LYS A 412 -3.35 -7.04 -11.10
CA LYS A 412 -4.63 -7.38 -10.44
C LYS A 412 -5.17 -8.75 -10.86
N GLU A 413 -5.00 -9.14 -12.12
CA GLU A 413 -5.52 -10.39 -12.69
C GLU A 413 -4.68 -11.64 -12.35
N ARG A 414 -3.39 -11.47 -11.99
CA ARG A 414 -2.43 -12.59 -11.79
C ARG A 414 -1.54 -12.43 -10.56
N SER A 415 -1.99 -11.70 -9.56
CA SER A 415 -1.21 -11.37 -8.36
C SER A 415 -0.61 -12.59 -7.66
N LYS A 416 -1.36 -13.70 -7.56
CA LYS A 416 -0.90 -14.95 -6.95
C LYS A 416 0.32 -15.55 -7.66
N SER A 417 0.26 -15.66 -8.99
CA SER A 417 1.37 -16.21 -9.79
C SER A 417 2.59 -15.28 -9.78
N PHE A 418 2.37 -13.96 -9.81
CA PHE A 418 3.43 -12.95 -9.73
C PHE A 418 4.20 -13.03 -8.39
N MET A 419 3.48 -13.07 -7.26
CA MET A 419 4.10 -13.20 -5.95
C MET A 419 4.87 -14.52 -5.78
N ASN A 420 4.39 -15.62 -6.37
CA ASN A 420 5.10 -16.89 -6.35
C ASN A 420 6.41 -16.83 -7.14
N ALA A 421 6.42 -16.20 -8.32
CA ALA A 421 7.64 -15.98 -9.08
C ALA A 421 8.65 -15.15 -8.27
N CYS A 422 8.20 -14.05 -7.64
CA CYS A 422 9.04 -13.22 -6.78
C CYS A 422 9.66 -14.01 -5.61
N ARG A 423 8.89 -14.90 -4.97
CA ARG A 423 9.41 -15.79 -3.91
C ARG A 423 10.40 -16.83 -4.40
N PHE A 424 10.17 -17.40 -5.59
CA PHE A 424 11.10 -18.33 -6.20
C PHE A 424 12.47 -17.68 -6.41
N PHE A 425 12.50 -16.47 -6.99
CA PHE A 425 13.74 -15.71 -7.15
C PHE A 425 14.36 -15.34 -5.81
N ASN A 426 13.58 -14.91 -4.82
CA ASN A 426 14.10 -14.65 -3.48
C ASN A 426 14.81 -15.90 -2.89
N SER A 427 14.21 -17.08 -3.04
CA SER A 427 14.76 -18.33 -2.46
C SER A 427 15.89 -18.94 -3.30
N SER A 428 16.08 -18.49 -4.54
CA SER A 428 17.17 -18.96 -5.40
C SER A 428 18.53 -18.47 -4.91
N ALA A 429 18.58 -17.32 -4.21
CA ALA A 429 19.81 -16.82 -3.60
C ALA A 429 20.38 -17.78 -2.53
N ASP A 430 19.50 -18.48 -1.80
CA ASP A 430 19.86 -19.49 -0.78
C ASP A 430 20.67 -20.66 -1.38
N VAL A 431 20.53 -20.91 -2.68
CA VAL A 431 21.32 -21.91 -3.43
C VAL A 431 22.59 -21.29 -3.99
N VAL A 432 22.42 -20.19 -4.72
CA VAL A 432 23.47 -19.62 -5.57
C VAL A 432 24.62 -19.08 -4.74
N ILE A 433 24.32 -18.37 -3.65
CA ILE A 433 25.36 -17.67 -2.87
C ILE A 433 26.27 -18.64 -2.12
N PRO A 434 25.78 -19.60 -1.33
CA PRO A 434 26.68 -20.51 -0.63
C PRO A 434 27.55 -21.35 -1.57
N LEU A 435 27.01 -21.78 -2.72
CA LEU A 435 27.79 -22.55 -3.71
C LEU A 435 28.89 -21.72 -4.35
N ILE A 436 28.58 -20.51 -4.83
CA ILE A 436 29.55 -19.63 -5.47
C ILE A 436 30.61 -19.17 -4.45
N VAL A 437 30.18 -18.68 -3.29
CA VAL A 437 31.10 -18.17 -2.26
C VAL A 437 31.93 -19.29 -1.67
N GLY A 438 31.34 -20.46 -1.38
CA GLY A 438 32.08 -21.61 -0.86
C GLY A 438 33.13 -22.12 -1.84
N SER A 439 32.79 -22.27 -3.12
CA SER A 439 33.72 -22.70 -4.17
C SER A 439 34.86 -21.69 -4.39
N LEU A 440 34.53 -20.39 -4.41
CA LEU A 440 35.54 -19.31 -4.51
C LEU A 440 36.43 -19.25 -3.26
N ALA A 441 35.86 -19.46 -2.07
CA ALA A 441 36.60 -19.45 -0.83
C ALA A 441 37.58 -20.64 -0.75
N SER A 442 37.16 -21.83 -1.19
CA SER A 442 38.04 -23.01 -1.25
C SER A 442 39.20 -22.81 -2.24
N SER A 443 38.93 -22.21 -3.40
CA SER A 443 39.95 -22.04 -4.46
C SER A 443 40.85 -20.81 -4.29
N ALA A 444 40.34 -19.71 -3.75
CA ALA A 444 41.00 -18.40 -3.75
C ALA A 444 40.96 -17.66 -2.39
N GLY A 445 40.38 -18.27 -1.35
CA GLY A 445 40.23 -17.68 -0.02
C GLY A 445 39.00 -16.78 0.13
N VAL A 446 38.55 -16.56 1.37
CA VAL A 446 37.27 -15.85 1.62
C VAL A 446 37.37 -14.37 1.26
N LEU A 447 38.56 -13.76 1.30
CA LEU A 447 38.75 -12.36 0.85
C LEU A 447 38.40 -12.19 -0.63
N VAL A 448 38.81 -13.12 -1.50
CA VAL A 448 38.50 -13.07 -2.94
C VAL A 448 37.02 -13.35 -3.17
N ALA A 449 36.44 -14.32 -2.45
CA ALA A 449 35.02 -14.62 -2.51
C ALA A 449 34.16 -13.41 -2.10
N GLY A 450 34.49 -12.76 -0.98
CA GLY A 450 33.82 -11.55 -0.48
C GLY A 450 33.98 -10.35 -1.40
N SER A 451 35.18 -10.13 -1.96
CA SER A 451 35.42 -9.04 -2.91
C SER A 451 34.63 -9.23 -4.21
N THR A 452 34.54 -10.47 -4.70
CA THR A 452 33.72 -10.82 -5.87
C THR A 452 32.25 -10.52 -5.61
N LEU A 453 31.73 -10.90 -4.43
CA LEU A 453 30.35 -10.62 -4.05
C LEU A 453 30.07 -9.12 -3.90
N THR A 454 31.03 -8.36 -3.36
CA THR A 454 30.98 -6.90 -3.26
C THR A 454 30.85 -6.26 -4.64
N LEU A 455 31.67 -6.68 -5.61
CA LEU A 455 31.61 -6.20 -6.99
C LEU A 455 30.27 -6.56 -7.67
N LEU A 456 29.74 -7.76 -7.41
CA LEU A 456 28.42 -8.16 -7.90
C LEU A 456 27.30 -7.27 -7.33
N MET A 457 27.37 -6.92 -6.04
CA MET A 457 26.42 -5.99 -5.41
C MET A 457 26.54 -4.58 -5.98
N LEU A 458 27.74 -4.04 -6.15
CA LEU A 458 27.94 -2.74 -6.78
C LEU A 458 27.45 -2.73 -8.25
N GLY A 459 27.74 -3.80 -8.99
CA GLY A 459 27.23 -3.99 -10.35
C GLY A 459 25.70 -4.03 -10.39
N SER A 460 25.06 -4.70 -9.42
CA SER A 460 23.60 -4.75 -9.32
C SER A 460 22.97 -3.39 -9.01
N ILE A 461 23.63 -2.54 -8.23
CA ILE A 461 23.22 -1.16 -7.97
C ILE A 461 23.26 -0.34 -9.27
N CYS A 462 24.36 -0.45 -10.02
CA CYS A 462 24.47 0.21 -11.33
C CYS A 462 23.37 -0.26 -12.28
N ILE A 463 23.15 -1.57 -12.39
CA ILE A 463 22.08 -2.13 -13.22
C ILE A 463 20.71 -1.64 -12.76
N ALA A 464 20.44 -1.60 -11.45
CA ALA A 464 19.19 -1.07 -10.91
C ALA A 464 18.99 0.41 -11.27
N LEU A 465 20.04 1.24 -11.19
CA LEU A 465 19.97 2.65 -11.59
C LEU A 465 19.71 2.85 -13.09
N PHE A 466 20.12 1.91 -13.94
CA PHE A 466 19.82 1.93 -15.38
C PHE A 466 18.45 1.30 -15.73
N MET A 467 18.03 0.26 -14.99
CA MET A 467 16.79 -0.46 -15.26
C MET A 467 15.54 0.31 -14.79
N PHE A 468 15.69 1.19 -13.81
CA PHE A 468 14.63 2.04 -13.29
C PHE A 468 14.91 3.49 -13.69
N ASP A 469 13.95 4.12 -14.37
CA ASP A 469 14.09 5.53 -14.76
C ASP A 469 14.41 6.37 -13.51
N LEU A 470 15.40 7.26 -13.59
CA LEU A 470 15.86 8.09 -12.47
C LEU A 470 14.72 8.97 -11.89
N GLN A 471 13.65 9.19 -12.66
CA GLN A 471 12.42 9.82 -12.17
C GLN A 471 11.78 9.00 -11.02
N LEU A 472 11.89 7.68 -11.02
CA LEU A 472 11.47 6.80 -9.92
C LEU A 472 12.42 6.79 -8.71
N VAL A 473 13.64 7.33 -8.85
CA VAL A 473 14.67 7.39 -7.79
C VAL A 473 14.61 8.73 -7.03
N LEU A 474 14.01 9.78 -7.61
CA LEU A 474 13.88 11.10 -6.97
C LEU A 474 12.46 11.69 -6.97
N ALA A 475 11.48 11.10 -7.63
CA ALA A 475 10.07 11.47 -7.50
C ALA A 475 9.17 10.41 -8.15
N ASP A 476 8.70 9.43 -7.36
CA ASP A 476 7.46 8.73 -7.71
C ASP A 476 6.52 8.68 -6.50
N SER A 477 6.05 9.86 -6.14
CA SER A 477 4.75 10.09 -5.50
C SER A 477 3.59 9.91 -6.48
N THR A 478 3.78 9.25 -7.64
CA THR A 478 2.80 9.23 -8.74
C THR A 478 2.13 7.88 -9.00
N ASN A 479 2.37 6.86 -8.17
CA ASN A 479 1.53 5.65 -8.14
C ASN A 479 1.04 5.29 -6.73
N ASN A 480 0.18 6.15 -6.17
CA ASN A 480 -1.17 5.72 -5.76
C ASN A 480 -2.10 6.84 -5.24
N VAL A 481 -1.64 8.08 -5.15
CA VAL A 481 -2.52 9.25 -5.12
C VAL A 481 -1.73 10.33 -5.85
N ARG A 482 -2.15 10.77 -7.05
CA ARG A 482 -1.66 12.04 -7.60
C ARG A 482 -1.78 13.02 -6.45
N ASP A 483 -0.72 13.68 -6.02
CA ASP A 483 -0.87 14.72 -5.01
C ASP A 483 -1.64 15.88 -5.67
N VAL A 484 -2.97 15.79 -5.61
CA VAL A 484 -3.91 16.75 -6.18
C VAL A 484 -3.99 18.00 -5.31
N ARG A 485 -3.23 18.05 -4.21
CA ARG A 485 -3.23 19.19 -3.31
C ARG A 485 -2.75 20.43 -4.07
N VAL A 486 -3.54 21.50 -3.96
CA VAL A 486 -3.30 22.81 -4.56
C VAL A 486 -3.18 23.86 -3.45
N PRO A 487 -2.12 23.81 -2.62
CA PRO A 487 -1.98 24.70 -1.46
C PRO A 487 -1.83 26.19 -1.83
N SER A 488 -1.67 26.49 -3.12
CA SER A 488 -1.61 27.84 -3.69
C SER A 488 -2.96 28.38 -4.18
N MET A 489 -4.00 27.54 -4.26
CA MET A 489 -5.29 27.89 -4.87
C MET A 489 -6.36 28.19 -3.81
N ASP A 490 -7.16 29.23 -4.05
CA ASP A 490 -8.36 29.52 -3.26
C ASP A 490 -9.61 28.87 -3.86
N PHE A 491 -10.59 28.61 -3.02
CA PHE A 491 -11.90 28.10 -3.41
C PHE A 491 -12.98 29.14 -3.10
N VAL A 492 -14.02 29.20 -3.91
CA VAL A 492 -15.14 30.14 -3.76
C VAL A 492 -16.45 29.36 -3.79
N ILE A 493 -17.22 29.48 -2.70
CA ILE A 493 -18.48 28.75 -2.50
C ILE A 493 -19.59 29.75 -2.16
N PRO A 494 -20.49 30.07 -3.10
CA PRO A 494 -21.74 30.74 -2.78
C PRO A 494 -22.65 29.80 -1.98
N LEU A 495 -23.11 30.26 -0.81
CA LEU A 495 -23.90 29.46 0.11
C LEU A 495 -25.18 30.18 0.52
N LYS A 496 -26.32 29.68 0.05
CA LYS A 496 -27.66 30.23 0.37
C LYS A 496 -28.06 29.96 1.83
N ALA A 497 -27.77 28.76 2.34
CA ALA A 497 -28.12 28.33 3.68
C ALA A 497 -27.17 27.22 4.14
N VAL A 498 -27.00 27.05 5.46
CA VAL A 498 -26.26 25.92 6.02
C VAL A 498 -27.15 24.68 5.93
N GLY A 499 -26.75 23.72 5.11
CA GLY A 499 -27.42 22.43 4.96
C GLY A 499 -26.67 21.30 5.69
N PRO A 500 -27.28 20.11 5.78
CA PRO A 500 -26.69 18.95 6.45
C PRO A 500 -25.38 18.47 5.82
N PHE A 501 -25.10 18.85 4.57
CA PHE A 501 -23.86 18.48 3.86
C PHE A 501 -22.85 19.61 3.74
N THR A 502 -23.14 20.83 4.23
CA THR A 502 -22.20 21.96 4.15
C THR A 502 -20.87 21.60 4.81
N ARG A 503 -20.91 20.93 5.97
CA ARG A 503 -19.71 20.39 6.64
C ARG A 503 -18.96 19.40 5.74
N THR A 504 -19.66 18.39 5.22
CA THR A 504 -19.08 17.36 4.34
C THR A 504 -18.37 17.96 3.14
N VAL A 505 -18.98 18.95 2.47
CA VAL A 505 -18.38 19.61 1.30
C VAL A 505 -17.07 20.28 1.67
N LEU A 506 -17.05 21.08 2.75
CA LEU A 506 -15.84 21.77 3.22
C LEU A 506 -14.75 20.78 3.62
N GLU A 507 -15.09 19.77 4.40
CA GLU A 507 -14.15 18.72 4.82
C GLU A 507 -13.60 17.95 3.61
N SER A 508 -14.43 17.67 2.59
CA SER A 508 -14.00 17.00 1.36
C SER A 508 -12.97 17.84 0.59
N ILE A 509 -13.20 19.16 0.46
CA ILE A 509 -12.26 20.08 -0.19
C ILE A 509 -10.94 20.13 0.58
N PHE A 510 -10.98 20.26 1.91
CA PHE A 510 -9.76 20.25 2.74
C PHE A 510 -9.00 18.93 2.63
N THR A 511 -9.71 17.81 2.62
CA THR A 511 -9.13 16.47 2.56
C THR A 511 -8.41 16.23 1.23
N HIS A 512 -9.03 16.62 0.11
CA HIS A 512 -8.55 16.29 -1.23
C HIS A 512 -7.62 17.33 -1.85
N TYR A 513 -7.87 18.62 -1.57
CA TYR A 513 -7.19 19.72 -2.28
C TYR A 513 -6.32 20.58 -1.37
N ALA A 514 -6.46 20.51 -0.05
CA ALA A 514 -5.70 21.30 0.91
C ALA A 514 -5.55 22.79 0.52
N PRO A 515 -6.67 23.51 0.25
CA PRO A 515 -6.63 24.84 -0.33
C PRO A 515 -5.92 25.86 0.55
N ARG A 516 -5.47 26.96 -0.09
CA ARG A 516 -4.92 28.12 0.59
C ARG A 516 -5.97 28.77 1.50
N ARG A 517 -7.16 29.02 0.94
CA ARG A 517 -8.33 29.56 1.64
C ARG A 517 -9.62 29.17 0.90
N ILE A 518 -10.71 29.03 1.64
CA ILE A 518 -12.07 28.88 1.10
C ILE A 518 -12.85 30.17 1.42
N TYR A 519 -13.36 30.85 0.41
CA TYR A 519 -14.25 32.00 0.55
C TYR A 519 -15.70 31.53 0.44
N VAL A 520 -16.46 31.71 1.51
CA VAL A 520 -17.90 31.41 1.53
C VAL A 520 -18.65 32.72 1.37
N ILE A 521 -19.39 32.86 0.27
CA ILE A 521 -20.21 34.04 0.01
C ILE A 521 -21.62 33.74 0.51
N CYS A 522 -22.09 34.46 1.54
CA CYS A 522 -23.39 34.22 2.13
C CYS A 522 -23.94 35.47 2.84
N GLN A 523 -25.22 35.44 3.17
CA GLN A 523 -25.85 36.45 4.01
C GLN A 523 -25.34 36.38 5.46
N GLN A 524 -25.43 37.51 6.17
CA GLN A 524 -24.95 37.66 7.54
C GLN A 524 -25.57 36.62 8.51
N GLU A 525 -26.85 36.27 8.37
CA GLU A 525 -27.53 35.25 9.19
C GLU A 525 -26.92 33.85 9.01
N VAL A 526 -26.57 33.50 7.77
CA VAL A 526 -25.92 32.22 7.42
C VAL A 526 -24.50 32.20 7.96
N ARG A 527 -23.78 33.32 7.87
CA ARG A 527 -22.43 33.47 8.43
C ARG A 527 -22.41 33.21 9.94
N GLU A 528 -23.37 33.75 10.69
CA GLU A 528 -23.45 33.55 12.14
C GLU A 528 -23.72 32.09 12.48
N SER A 529 -24.72 31.49 11.84
CA SER A 529 -25.06 30.07 12.01
C SER A 529 -23.88 29.15 11.67
N MET A 530 -23.19 29.43 10.56
CA MET A 530 -22.04 28.65 10.12
C MET A 530 -20.82 28.85 11.02
N SER A 531 -20.57 30.07 11.50
CA SER A 531 -19.45 30.35 12.41
C SER A 531 -19.59 29.59 13.73
N GLN A 532 -20.82 29.46 14.25
CA GLN A 532 -21.12 28.66 15.43
C GLN A 532 -20.88 27.16 15.16
N ALA A 533 -21.44 26.63 14.07
CA ALA A 533 -21.30 25.21 13.72
C ALA A 533 -19.85 24.81 13.43
N MET A 534 -19.06 25.69 12.79
CA MET A 534 -17.66 25.44 12.47
C MET A 534 -16.75 25.22 13.69
N VAL A 535 -17.09 25.82 14.84
CA VAL A 535 -16.36 25.58 16.11
C VAL A 535 -16.49 24.12 16.52
N GLU A 536 -17.68 23.53 16.35
CA GLU A 536 -17.95 22.13 16.67
C GLU A 536 -17.33 21.17 15.65
N TRP A 537 -17.22 21.59 14.38
CA TRP A 537 -16.67 20.74 13.31
C TRP A 537 -15.15 20.55 13.39
N GLY A 538 -14.43 21.41 14.11
CA GLY A 538 -12.97 21.33 14.23
C GLY A 538 -12.25 21.64 12.92
N LEU A 539 -12.86 22.43 12.02
CA LEU A 539 -12.23 22.84 10.77
C LEU A 539 -11.03 23.79 11.04
N PRO A 540 -9.99 23.79 10.17
CA PRO A 540 -8.80 24.61 10.38
C PRO A 540 -9.15 26.11 10.48
N SER A 541 -9.03 26.66 11.69
CA SER A 541 -9.33 28.06 11.96
C SER A 541 -8.47 28.98 11.08
N GLY A 542 -9.10 29.98 10.45
CA GLY A 542 -8.42 30.96 9.57
C GLY A 542 -8.25 30.55 8.11
N ARG A 543 -8.66 29.33 7.72
CA ARG A 543 -8.68 28.91 6.29
C ARG A 543 -10.02 29.10 5.59
N VAL A 544 -11.09 29.36 6.33
CA VAL A 544 -12.39 29.75 5.74
C VAL A 544 -12.62 31.22 6.04
N ALA A 545 -12.97 32.00 5.01
CA ALA A 545 -13.30 33.41 5.12
C ALA A 545 -14.72 33.64 4.59
N PHE A 546 -15.47 34.49 5.28
CA PHE A 546 -16.83 34.85 4.87
C PHE A 546 -16.81 36.17 4.11
N VAL A 547 -17.57 36.21 3.02
CA VAL A 547 -17.80 37.42 2.22
C VAL A 547 -19.30 37.70 2.24
N ASP A 548 -19.67 38.93 2.60
CA ASP A 548 -21.09 39.32 2.68
C ASP A 548 -21.71 39.38 1.28
N GLU A 549 -22.82 38.65 1.12
CA GLU A 549 -23.56 38.56 -0.13
C GLU A 549 -24.24 39.90 -0.49
N GLU A 550 -24.70 40.68 0.51
CA GLU A 550 -25.49 41.89 0.28
C GLU A 550 -24.66 43.06 -0.27
N SER A 551 -23.44 43.23 0.25
CA SER A 551 -22.47 44.25 -0.16
C SER A 551 -21.43 43.77 -1.19
N TYR A 552 -21.60 42.55 -1.73
CA TYR A 552 -20.58 41.87 -2.55
C TYR A 552 -20.04 42.71 -3.72
N PHE A 553 -20.92 43.43 -4.43
CA PHE A 553 -20.54 44.29 -5.56
C PHE A 553 -20.32 45.75 -5.17
N GLU A 554 -20.63 46.17 -3.94
CA GLU A 554 -20.66 47.57 -3.53
C GLU A 554 -19.29 48.24 -3.68
N LYS A 555 -18.23 47.57 -3.21
CA LYS A 555 -16.88 48.13 -3.23
C LYS A 555 -16.31 48.34 -4.65
N ARG A 556 -16.72 47.51 -5.60
CA ARG A 556 -16.13 47.49 -6.96
C ARG A 556 -17.02 48.10 -8.03
N LEU A 557 -18.32 47.86 -7.94
CA LEU A 557 -19.30 48.26 -8.95
C LEU A 557 -20.33 49.26 -8.39
N GLY A 558 -20.33 49.54 -7.08
CA GLY A 558 -21.08 50.64 -6.49
C GLY A 558 -22.57 50.39 -6.25
N PHE A 559 -23.02 49.13 -6.20
CA PHE A 559 -24.41 48.78 -5.91
C PHE A 559 -24.52 47.58 -4.97
N ARG A 560 -25.63 47.54 -4.23
CA ARG A 560 -26.00 46.44 -3.33
C ARG A 560 -26.98 45.48 -4.02
N ARG A 561 -27.16 44.27 -3.44
CA ARG A 561 -28.05 43.24 -3.98
C ARG A 561 -29.48 43.71 -4.19
N GLU A 562 -30.10 44.31 -3.18
CA GLU A 562 -31.50 44.77 -3.26
C GLU A 562 -31.68 45.93 -4.26
N GLU A 563 -30.69 46.81 -4.40
CA GLU A 563 -30.73 47.88 -5.41
C GLU A 563 -30.75 47.29 -6.83
N LEU A 564 -29.93 46.27 -7.07
CA LEU A 564 -29.86 45.59 -8.36
C LEU A 564 -31.14 44.80 -8.67
N LYS A 565 -31.73 44.16 -7.66
CA LYS A 565 -33.01 43.46 -7.75
C LYS A 565 -34.16 44.42 -8.05
N GLU A 566 -34.22 45.55 -7.34
CA GLU A 566 -35.22 46.59 -7.59
C GLU A 566 -35.07 47.21 -8.99
N ALA A 567 -33.83 47.44 -9.45
CA ALA A 567 -33.56 48.06 -10.74
C ALA A 567 -33.81 47.13 -11.93
N CYS A 568 -33.38 45.86 -11.84
CA CYS A 568 -33.34 44.96 -13.00
C CYS A 568 -34.37 43.81 -12.94
N TRP A 569 -34.92 43.49 -11.76
CA TRP A 569 -35.79 42.32 -11.60
C TRP A 569 -37.27 42.70 -11.38
N LYS A 570 -37.54 43.88 -10.80
CA LYS A 570 -38.89 44.32 -10.47
C LYS A 570 -39.70 44.59 -11.75
N GLY A 571 -40.65 43.70 -12.04
CA GLY A 571 -41.56 43.83 -13.17
C GLY A 571 -41.27 42.90 -14.36
N ILE A 572 -40.34 41.93 -14.22
CA ILE A 572 -40.18 40.83 -15.18
C ILE A 572 -41.50 40.07 -15.31
N LYS A 573 -42.08 40.08 -16.51
CA LYS A 573 -43.42 39.55 -16.80
C LYS A 573 -43.27 38.34 -17.73
N SER A 574 -43.42 37.16 -17.14
CA SER A 574 -43.97 35.96 -17.78
C SER A 574 -43.07 34.89 -18.42
N ILE A 575 -41.73 35.00 -18.51
CA ILE A 575 -40.93 33.91 -19.13
C ILE A 575 -40.10 33.08 -18.14
N SER A 576 -39.57 33.66 -17.04
CA SER A 576 -38.66 32.91 -16.16
C SER A 576 -39.38 32.15 -15.02
N PRO A 577 -39.30 30.81 -14.97
CA PRO A 577 -39.80 30.01 -13.84
C PRO A 577 -38.83 29.98 -12.64
N ARG A 578 -37.64 30.59 -12.74
CA ARG A 578 -36.58 30.57 -11.71
C ARG A 578 -36.60 31.88 -10.91
N ASP A 579 -36.29 31.77 -9.62
CA ASP A 579 -36.20 32.93 -8.74
C ASP A 579 -34.95 33.77 -9.02
N PHE A 580 -34.99 35.04 -8.59
CA PHE A 580 -33.83 35.95 -8.61
C PHE A 580 -32.59 35.31 -7.96
N GLY A 581 -32.80 34.45 -6.95
CA GLY A 581 -31.75 33.74 -6.24
C GLY A 581 -30.85 32.93 -7.16
N TRP A 582 -31.43 32.23 -8.15
CA TRP A 582 -30.62 31.47 -9.10
C TRP A 582 -29.69 32.38 -9.92
N TRP A 583 -30.24 33.41 -10.56
CA TRP A 583 -29.46 34.37 -11.35
C TRP A 583 -28.39 35.07 -10.51
N TRP A 584 -28.74 35.43 -9.28
CA TRP A 584 -27.83 36.07 -8.35
C TRP A 584 -26.61 35.18 -8.04
N GLN A 585 -26.80 33.88 -7.82
CA GLN A 585 -25.68 32.95 -7.62
C GLN A 585 -24.72 32.90 -8.80
N GLN A 586 -25.22 33.06 -10.03
CA GLN A 586 -24.40 33.13 -11.24
C GLN A 586 -23.48 34.34 -11.23
N LEU A 587 -24.03 35.49 -10.83
CA LEU A 587 -23.26 36.73 -10.69
C LEU A 587 -22.21 36.61 -9.59
N LEU A 588 -22.53 36.03 -8.43
CA LEU A 588 -21.56 35.88 -7.33
C LEU A 588 -20.31 35.10 -7.78
N LYS A 589 -20.51 34.00 -8.52
CA LYS A 589 -19.44 33.15 -9.04
C LYS A 589 -18.57 33.88 -10.08
N LEU A 590 -19.20 34.57 -11.03
CA LEU A 590 -18.50 35.37 -12.05
C LEU A 590 -17.76 36.58 -11.44
N GLY A 591 -18.30 37.17 -10.36
CA GLY A 591 -17.71 38.34 -9.71
C GLY A 591 -16.51 38.05 -8.82
N ALA A 592 -16.22 36.79 -8.51
CA ALA A 592 -15.22 36.40 -7.52
C ALA A 592 -13.82 37.00 -7.75
N GLY A 593 -13.34 36.99 -9.01
CA GLY A 593 -12.01 37.51 -9.35
C GLY A 593 -11.85 39.02 -9.12
N GLN A 594 -12.96 39.78 -9.18
CA GLN A 594 -12.97 41.25 -9.01
C GLN A 594 -13.32 41.67 -7.58
N CYS A 595 -14.24 40.95 -6.95
CA CYS A 595 -14.88 41.35 -5.68
C CYS A 595 -14.17 40.79 -4.44
N ILE A 596 -13.48 39.65 -4.56
CA ILE A 596 -12.74 39.04 -3.43
C ILE A 596 -11.29 39.56 -3.42
N GLU A 597 -10.92 40.21 -2.32
CA GLU A 597 -9.56 40.73 -2.15
C GLU A 597 -8.53 39.62 -1.95
N ASN A 598 -7.37 39.80 -2.58
CA ASN A 598 -6.24 38.88 -2.50
C ASN A 598 -6.54 37.44 -2.93
N ILE A 599 -7.59 37.20 -3.72
CA ILE A 599 -7.86 35.87 -4.31
C ILE A 599 -6.70 35.45 -5.22
N SER A 600 -6.39 34.15 -5.25
CA SER A 600 -5.36 33.56 -6.10
C SER A 600 -5.66 33.79 -7.60
N GLU A 601 -4.60 33.84 -8.42
CA GLU A 601 -4.73 34.08 -9.87
C GLU A 601 -5.59 33.03 -10.57
N ASN A 602 -5.38 31.76 -10.23
CA ASN A 602 -6.30 30.67 -10.52
C ASN A 602 -7.02 30.34 -9.22
N PHE A 603 -8.34 30.28 -9.24
CA PHE A 603 -9.18 29.93 -8.09
C PHE A 603 -10.30 29.00 -8.53
N CYS A 604 -10.74 28.10 -7.66
CA CYS A 604 -11.80 27.15 -7.98
C CYS A 604 -13.15 27.67 -7.48
N VAL A 605 -14.09 27.91 -8.39
CA VAL A 605 -15.49 28.09 -8.03
C VAL A 605 -16.09 26.71 -7.80
N TRP A 606 -16.81 26.54 -6.70
CA TRP A 606 -17.30 25.23 -6.27
C TRP A 606 -18.73 25.37 -5.73
N ASP A 607 -19.63 24.49 -6.17
CA ASP A 607 -21.02 24.50 -5.73
C ASP A 607 -21.16 23.86 -4.34
N ALA A 608 -22.01 24.44 -3.50
CA ALA A 608 -22.20 23.99 -2.12
C ALA A 608 -22.87 22.60 -1.99
N ASP A 609 -23.24 21.98 -3.11
CA ASP A 609 -23.88 20.65 -3.20
C ASP A 609 -22.93 19.55 -3.70
N LEU A 610 -21.67 19.87 -4.03
CA LEU A 610 -20.72 18.91 -4.60
C LEU A 610 -19.74 18.38 -3.54
N ILE A 611 -19.79 17.08 -3.27
CA ILE A 611 -18.86 16.35 -2.40
C ILE A 611 -17.91 15.54 -3.26
N VAL A 612 -16.60 15.78 -3.11
CA VAL A 612 -15.57 15.00 -3.80
C VAL A 612 -15.18 13.76 -2.97
N LEU A 613 -15.22 12.57 -3.58
CA LEU A 613 -14.78 11.31 -2.96
C LEU A 613 -13.44 10.84 -3.52
N GLU A 614 -13.15 11.18 -4.77
CA GLU A 614 -11.90 10.92 -5.48
C GLU A 614 -11.42 12.22 -6.13
N ALA A 615 -10.23 12.69 -5.76
CA ALA A 615 -9.68 13.96 -6.25
C ALA A 615 -9.27 13.89 -7.74
N TRP A 616 -9.39 15.03 -8.44
CA TRP A 616 -8.89 15.20 -9.81
C TRP A 616 -8.03 16.47 -9.95
N PRO A 617 -6.97 16.46 -10.78
CA PRO A 617 -6.12 17.63 -10.97
C PRO A 617 -6.93 18.87 -11.38
N LEU A 618 -6.71 19.98 -10.68
CA LEU A 618 -7.34 21.27 -10.97
C LEU A 618 -6.43 22.16 -11.84
N ALA A 619 -5.12 21.93 -11.79
CA ALA A 619 -4.13 22.61 -12.63
C ALA A 619 -2.97 21.67 -12.95
N ASP A 620 -2.14 22.04 -13.93
CA ASP A 620 -0.83 21.43 -14.14
C ASP A 620 0.16 21.86 -13.04
N ALA A 621 1.32 21.21 -12.98
CA ALA A 621 2.34 21.52 -11.98
C ALA A 621 2.86 22.98 -12.06
N GLY A 622 2.77 23.60 -13.24
CA GLY A 622 3.14 25.00 -13.47
C GLY A 622 2.05 26.01 -13.13
N ASN A 623 0.83 25.55 -12.81
CA ASN A 623 -0.37 26.38 -12.66
C ASN A 623 -0.66 27.25 -13.90
N THR A 624 -0.25 26.78 -15.07
CA THR A 624 -0.40 27.43 -16.38
C THR A 624 -1.62 26.93 -17.14
N GLN A 625 -1.97 25.65 -17.00
CA GLN A 625 -3.17 25.06 -17.58
C GLN A 625 -4.14 24.68 -16.47
N CYS A 626 -5.40 25.08 -16.61
CA CYS A 626 -6.47 24.76 -15.67
C CYS A 626 -7.30 23.58 -16.19
N PHE A 627 -7.78 22.76 -15.27
CA PHE A 627 -8.60 21.59 -15.57
C PHE A 627 -9.94 21.65 -14.85
N VAL A 628 -10.94 21.05 -15.47
CA VAL A 628 -12.26 20.79 -14.89
C VAL A 628 -12.65 19.34 -15.17
N ALA A 629 -13.28 18.68 -14.22
CA ALA A 629 -13.87 17.37 -14.45
C ALA A 629 -15.34 17.54 -14.88
N PRO A 630 -15.74 17.13 -16.09
CA PRO A 630 -17.15 17.07 -16.45
C PRO A 630 -17.84 16.02 -15.58
N LEU A 631 -18.80 16.45 -14.76
CA LEU A 631 -19.52 15.56 -13.83
C LEU A 631 -20.87 15.09 -14.36
N GLN A 632 -21.38 15.74 -15.40
CA GLN A 632 -22.67 15.44 -16.02
C GLN A 632 -22.47 15.11 -17.51
N GLU A 633 -22.96 13.92 -17.93
CA GLU A 633 -22.80 13.43 -19.31
C GLU A 633 -23.52 14.33 -20.34
N LYS A 634 -24.77 14.68 -20.01
CA LYS A 634 -25.70 15.40 -20.89
C LYS A 634 -26.57 16.34 -20.06
N TYR A 635 -27.06 17.40 -20.67
CA TYR A 635 -28.03 18.29 -20.04
C TYR A 635 -29.31 17.53 -19.66
N LEU A 636 -30.10 18.12 -18.75
CA LEU A 636 -31.34 17.50 -18.27
C LEU A 636 -32.34 17.20 -19.41
N SER A 637 -32.38 18.06 -20.44
CA SER A 637 -33.07 17.82 -21.70
C SER A 637 -32.52 18.76 -22.80
N GLU A 638 -32.89 18.52 -24.06
CA GLU A 638 -32.53 19.41 -25.18
C GLU A 638 -33.01 20.85 -24.97
N ARG A 639 -34.20 21.04 -24.37
CA ARG A 639 -34.69 22.38 -24.00
C ARG A 639 -33.76 23.07 -23.00
N HIS A 640 -33.20 22.33 -22.04
CA HIS A 640 -32.28 22.89 -21.05
C HIS A 640 -30.95 23.28 -21.69
N GLU A 641 -30.45 22.44 -22.59
CA GLU A 641 -29.26 22.75 -23.38
C GLU A 641 -29.46 24.03 -24.19
N GLU A 642 -30.53 24.09 -24.99
CA GLU A 642 -30.81 25.27 -25.82
C GLU A 642 -31.04 26.54 -24.98
N ALA A 643 -31.61 26.43 -23.78
CA ALA A 643 -31.76 27.57 -22.87
C ALA A 643 -30.42 28.16 -22.40
N TYR A 644 -29.42 27.31 -22.14
CA TYR A 644 -28.06 27.78 -21.80
C TYR A 644 -27.29 28.26 -23.03
N ASP A 645 -27.45 27.57 -24.16
CA ASP A 645 -26.73 27.85 -25.38
C ASP A 645 -27.19 29.17 -26.01
N SER A 646 -28.50 29.40 -26.06
CA SER A 646 -29.08 30.64 -26.60
C SER A 646 -28.69 31.87 -25.79
N SER A 647 -28.69 31.81 -24.45
CA SER A 647 -28.26 32.92 -23.60
C SER A 647 -26.76 33.17 -23.72
N THR A 648 -25.94 32.11 -23.73
CA THR A 648 -24.48 32.22 -23.91
C THR A 648 -24.12 32.84 -25.26
N ARG A 649 -24.76 32.39 -26.35
CA ARG A 649 -24.58 32.96 -27.70
C ARG A 649 -24.95 34.43 -27.73
N HIS A 650 -26.03 34.81 -27.05
CA HIS A 650 -26.47 36.19 -27.01
C HIS A 650 -25.52 37.09 -26.21
N ILE A 651 -25.04 36.63 -25.05
CA ILE A 651 -24.17 37.35 -24.11
C ILE A 651 -22.76 37.52 -24.67
N LEU A 652 -22.14 36.43 -25.11
CA LEU A 652 -20.73 36.42 -25.52
C LEU A 652 -20.52 36.66 -27.01
N LYS A 653 -21.57 36.55 -27.83
CA LYS A 653 -21.45 36.50 -29.31
C LYS A 653 -20.51 35.39 -29.79
N LEU A 654 -20.47 34.29 -29.04
CA LEU A 654 -19.69 33.10 -29.33
C LEU A 654 -20.61 31.90 -29.43
N GLU A 655 -20.27 30.93 -30.27
CA GLU A 655 -20.97 29.65 -30.25
C GLU A 655 -20.60 28.88 -28.97
N PRO A 656 -21.60 28.41 -28.20
CA PRO A 656 -21.36 27.58 -27.02
C PRO A 656 -20.55 26.33 -27.37
N THR A 657 -19.61 25.99 -26.50
CA THR A 657 -18.77 24.80 -26.68
C THR A 657 -19.14 23.71 -25.68
N LYS A 658 -18.59 22.51 -25.87
CA LYS A 658 -18.66 21.41 -24.91
C LYS A 658 -17.25 20.84 -24.67
N PRO A 659 -17.03 20.14 -23.54
CA PRO A 659 -15.82 19.34 -23.34
C PRO A 659 -15.54 18.39 -24.51
N SER A 660 -14.31 18.41 -25.03
CA SER A 660 -13.91 17.59 -26.18
C SER A 660 -13.96 16.08 -25.91
N GLU A 661 -13.80 15.68 -24.65
CA GLU A 661 -13.78 14.29 -24.21
C GLU A 661 -15.08 13.85 -23.52
N GLY A 662 -16.19 14.53 -23.86
CA GLY A 662 -17.54 14.20 -23.39
C GLY A 662 -17.95 14.91 -22.09
N GLY A 663 -19.26 14.93 -21.84
CA GLY A 663 -19.87 15.66 -20.72
C GLY A 663 -20.32 17.08 -21.08
N THR A 664 -20.66 17.86 -20.06
CA THR A 664 -21.13 19.24 -20.18
C THR A 664 -20.27 20.19 -19.34
N TRP A 665 -20.34 21.49 -19.62
CA TRP A 665 -19.71 22.50 -18.76
C TRP A 665 -20.46 22.72 -17.43
N ILE A 666 -21.64 22.13 -17.23
CA ILE A 666 -22.34 22.12 -15.93
C ILE A 666 -21.64 21.13 -15.00
N ALA A 667 -20.45 21.53 -14.52
CA ALA A 667 -19.52 20.66 -13.81
C ALA A 667 -19.63 20.76 -12.29
N HIS A 668 -20.43 21.70 -11.76
CA HIS A 668 -20.57 21.99 -10.32
C HIS A 668 -19.28 22.46 -9.62
N HIS A 669 -18.20 22.58 -10.38
CA HIS A 669 -16.96 23.23 -10.02
C HIS A 669 -16.24 23.65 -11.30
N MET A 670 -15.40 24.68 -11.23
CA MET A 670 -14.52 25.05 -12.32
C MET A 670 -13.40 25.96 -11.83
N VAL A 671 -12.19 25.78 -12.37
CA VAL A 671 -11.08 26.69 -12.10
C VAL A 671 -11.20 27.92 -13.00
N PHE A 672 -11.34 29.08 -12.39
CA PHE A 672 -11.35 30.37 -13.04
C PHE A 672 -9.96 31.01 -12.93
N ASN A 673 -9.49 31.57 -14.04
CA ASN A 673 -8.32 32.41 -14.10
C ASN A 673 -8.78 33.87 -14.09
N LYS A 674 -8.24 34.67 -13.18
CA LYS A 674 -8.66 36.05 -12.95
C LYS A 674 -8.57 36.91 -14.22
N LYS A 675 -7.45 36.86 -14.95
CA LYS A 675 -7.26 37.66 -16.16
C LYS A 675 -8.21 37.25 -17.29
N VAL A 676 -8.38 35.94 -17.50
CA VAL A 676 -9.30 35.43 -18.53
C VAL A 676 -10.75 35.80 -18.20
N LEU A 677 -11.14 35.68 -16.93
CA LEU A 677 -12.45 36.10 -16.46
C LEU A 677 -12.68 37.59 -16.65
N GLU A 678 -11.72 38.45 -16.29
CA GLU A 678 -11.81 39.90 -16.50
C GLU A 678 -11.96 40.28 -17.99
N GLN A 679 -11.27 39.56 -18.90
CA GLN A 679 -11.42 39.76 -20.34
C GLN A 679 -12.83 39.38 -20.82
N MET A 680 -13.35 38.25 -20.35
CA MET A 680 -14.71 37.82 -20.67
C MET A 680 -15.76 38.82 -20.14
N LEU A 681 -15.62 39.30 -18.91
CA LEU A 681 -16.56 40.28 -18.34
C LEU A 681 -16.53 41.61 -19.11
N LYS A 682 -15.35 42.08 -19.52
CA LYS A 682 -15.24 43.27 -20.40
C LYS A 682 -15.91 43.07 -21.75
N LEU A 683 -15.85 41.86 -22.32
CA LEU A 683 -16.57 41.53 -23.54
C LEU A 683 -18.08 41.70 -23.35
N ILE A 684 -18.63 41.23 -22.22
CA ILE A 684 -20.05 41.40 -21.86
C ILE A 684 -20.40 42.89 -21.72
N GLU A 685 -19.57 43.68 -21.03
CA GLU A 685 -19.76 45.13 -20.88
C GLU A 685 -19.75 45.85 -22.23
N SER A 686 -18.88 45.45 -23.15
CA SER A 686 -18.78 46.03 -24.49
C SER A 686 -19.92 45.61 -25.44
N ASN A 687 -20.72 44.60 -25.08
CA ASN A 687 -21.79 44.12 -25.93
C ASN A 687 -22.99 45.09 -25.88
N GLU A 688 -23.09 45.95 -26.89
CA GLU A 688 -24.16 46.94 -27.05
C GLU A 688 -25.53 46.31 -27.30
N SER A 689 -25.62 45.03 -27.66
CA SER A 689 -26.93 44.39 -27.86
C SER A 689 -27.65 44.05 -26.55
N LEU A 690 -26.96 44.13 -25.41
CA LEU A 690 -27.50 43.72 -24.11
C LEU A 690 -28.24 44.84 -23.38
N SER A 691 -27.93 46.10 -23.69
CA SER A 691 -28.55 47.26 -23.06
C SER A 691 -28.54 48.46 -24.01
N ALA A 692 -29.55 49.33 -23.92
CA ALA A 692 -29.57 50.58 -24.67
C ALA A 692 -28.48 51.56 -24.21
N GLU A 693 -27.99 51.40 -22.97
CA GLU A 693 -26.94 52.23 -22.38
C GLU A 693 -25.57 51.52 -22.44
N SER A 694 -24.66 52.07 -23.25
CA SER A 694 -23.31 51.54 -23.51
C SER A 694 -22.41 51.40 -22.26
N ARG A 695 -22.78 52.00 -21.11
CA ARG A 695 -21.95 52.06 -19.89
C ARG A 695 -22.42 51.18 -18.73
N GLU A 696 -23.45 50.37 -18.90
CA GLU A 696 -23.92 49.52 -17.80
C GLU A 696 -22.92 48.41 -17.43
N PRO A 697 -22.67 48.17 -16.12
CA PRO A 697 -21.81 47.10 -15.64
C PRO A 697 -22.40 45.72 -15.96
N TRP A 698 -21.52 44.73 -16.16
CA TRP A 698 -21.92 43.38 -16.60
C TRP A 698 -23.02 42.70 -15.76
N PRO A 699 -23.15 42.87 -14.42
CA PRO A 699 -24.21 42.21 -13.67
C PRO A 699 -25.61 42.72 -14.04
N GLN A 700 -25.73 44.03 -14.30
CA GLN A 700 -26.99 44.64 -14.75
C GLN A 700 -27.38 44.10 -16.12
N LYS A 701 -26.42 44.07 -17.06
CA LYS A 701 -26.63 43.52 -18.40
C LYS A 701 -27.11 42.07 -18.37
N ILE A 702 -26.49 41.22 -17.55
CA ILE A 702 -26.92 39.81 -17.44
C ILE A 702 -28.32 39.70 -16.82
N LEU A 703 -28.64 40.47 -15.77
CA LEU A 703 -29.95 40.39 -15.12
C LEU A 703 -31.11 40.89 -15.97
N GLN A 704 -30.90 41.96 -16.75
CA GLN A 704 -31.92 42.47 -17.67
C GLN A 704 -32.37 41.42 -18.70
N MET A 705 -31.51 40.43 -18.99
CA MET A 705 -31.83 39.34 -19.92
C MET A 705 -32.80 38.30 -19.36
N ALA A 706 -33.05 38.29 -18.05
CA ALA A 706 -33.93 37.30 -17.42
C ALA A 706 -35.40 37.39 -17.91
N ASP A 707 -35.78 38.51 -18.54
CA ASP A 707 -37.08 38.63 -19.20
C ASP A 707 -37.14 37.88 -20.54
N SER A 708 -36.01 37.73 -21.23
CA SER A 708 -35.93 37.11 -22.56
C SER A 708 -35.41 35.66 -22.55
N PHE A 709 -34.65 35.27 -21.52
CA PHE A 709 -34.01 33.97 -21.45
C PHE A 709 -34.36 33.23 -20.16
N GLU A 710 -34.64 31.93 -20.29
CA GLU A 710 -35.02 31.09 -19.14
C GLU A 710 -33.84 30.90 -18.16
N ARG A 711 -32.61 30.77 -18.67
CA ARG A 711 -31.43 30.36 -17.90
C ARG A 711 -30.14 30.99 -18.40
N VAL A 712 -29.21 31.15 -17.47
CA VAL A 712 -27.79 31.45 -17.73
C VAL A 712 -26.94 30.52 -16.87
N SER A 713 -25.73 30.19 -17.35
CA SER A 713 -24.73 29.48 -16.55
C SER A 713 -23.37 30.15 -16.66
N GLU A 714 -22.83 30.50 -15.51
CA GLU A 714 -21.45 30.92 -15.27
C GLU A 714 -20.44 29.93 -15.87
N TYR A 715 -20.67 28.63 -15.68
CA TYR A 715 -19.77 27.58 -16.14
C TYR A 715 -19.84 27.37 -17.65
N VAL A 716 -21.02 27.47 -18.27
CA VAL A 716 -21.15 27.40 -19.74
C VAL A 716 -20.52 28.62 -20.40
N MET A 717 -20.75 29.83 -19.88
CA MET A 717 -20.16 31.06 -20.41
C MET A 717 -18.63 31.04 -20.27
N TYR A 718 -18.12 30.81 -19.05
CA TYR A 718 -16.69 30.78 -18.81
C TYR A 718 -16.02 29.60 -19.51
N GLY A 719 -16.63 28.41 -19.50
CA GLY A 719 -16.15 27.24 -20.23
C GLY A 719 -16.04 27.50 -21.73
N THR A 720 -17.03 28.16 -22.32
CA THR A 720 -17.02 28.56 -23.75
C THR A 720 -15.91 29.55 -24.08
N TYR A 721 -15.68 30.52 -23.21
CA TYR A 721 -14.62 31.52 -23.43
C TYR A 721 -13.22 30.94 -23.16
N ALA A 722 -13.03 30.27 -22.03
CA ALA A 722 -11.73 29.84 -21.53
C ALA A 722 -11.20 28.56 -22.18
N SER A 723 -12.06 27.69 -22.74
CA SER A 723 -11.65 26.45 -23.42
C SER A 723 -10.83 26.68 -24.68
N GLN A 724 -10.89 27.90 -25.22
CA GLN A 724 -10.09 28.32 -26.37
C GLN A 724 -8.61 28.54 -26.00
N ASN A 725 -8.28 28.57 -24.70
CA ASN A 725 -6.93 28.91 -24.24
C ASN A 725 -6.51 28.09 -22.99
N ILE A 726 -7.00 28.47 -21.81
CA ILE A 726 -6.45 28.00 -20.52
C ILE A 726 -7.23 26.87 -19.86
N LEU A 727 -8.48 26.61 -20.26
CA LEU A 727 -9.30 25.57 -19.63
C LEU A 727 -9.31 24.30 -20.48
N ARG A 728 -9.02 23.15 -19.85
CA ARG A 728 -9.20 21.82 -20.43
C ARG A 728 -10.13 20.99 -19.58
N ALA A 729 -10.84 20.07 -20.21
CA ALA A 729 -11.66 19.09 -19.51
C ALA A 729 -10.90 17.78 -19.37
N HIS A 730 -11.05 17.12 -18.22
CA HIS A 730 -10.73 15.69 -18.12
C HIS A 730 -11.77 14.86 -18.90
N PRO A 731 -11.43 13.63 -19.31
CA PRO A 731 -12.41 12.71 -19.87
C PRO A 731 -13.57 12.43 -18.89
N TYR A 732 -14.81 12.56 -19.36
CA TYR A 732 -16.01 12.31 -18.54
C TYR A 732 -15.99 10.90 -17.91
N GLN A 733 -15.50 9.91 -18.64
CA GLN A 733 -15.45 8.51 -18.23
C GLN A 733 -14.51 8.29 -17.04
N THR A 734 -13.54 9.19 -16.81
CA THR A 734 -12.60 9.06 -15.69
C THR A 734 -13.24 9.49 -14.37
N TYR A 735 -13.95 10.63 -14.37
CA TYR A 735 -14.43 11.26 -13.14
C TYR A 735 -15.95 11.43 -13.07
N GLY A 736 -16.62 11.71 -14.19
CA GLY A 736 -18.07 11.94 -14.21
C GLY A 736 -18.91 10.66 -14.18
N ALA A 737 -18.49 9.61 -14.89
CA ALA A 737 -19.28 8.39 -15.06
C ALA A 737 -19.56 7.60 -13.76
N ARG A 738 -18.80 7.86 -12.70
CA ARG A 738 -18.95 7.23 -11.37
C ARG A 738 -19.50 8.20 -10.32
N GLY A 739 -20.22 9.24 -10.75
CA GLY A 739 -20.96 10.13 -9.86
C GLY A 739 -22.29 9.56 -9.40
N LEU A 740 -22.76 10.01 -8.24
CA LEU A 740 -24.14 9.79 -7.82
C LEU A 740 -24.77 11.13 -7.43
N ARG A 741 -26.00 11.36 -7.92
CA ARG A 741 -26.79 12.53 -7.57
C ARG A 741 -27.91 12.11 -6.63
N LEU A 742 -27.90 12.70 -5.45
CA LEU A 742 -28.84 12.43 -4.38
C LEU A 742 -30.03 13.37 -4.47
N TYR A 743 -31.19 12.77 -4.26
CA TYR A 743 -32.53 13.36 -4.34
C TYR A 743 -33.33 12.87 -3.14
N ASP A 744 -34.09 13.77 -2.53
CA ASP A 744 -35.15 13.36 -1.62
C ASP A 744 -36.29 12.67 -2.41
N ARG A 745 -37.23 12.06 -1.68
CA ARG A 745 -38.33 11.30 -2.28
C ARG A 745 -39.26 12.19 -3.11
N GLU A 746 -39.61 13.38 -2.63
CA GLU A 746 -40.55 14.26 -3.32
C GLU A 746 -39.93 14.81 -4.61
N GLU A 747 -38.67 15.23 -4.55
CA GLU A 747 -37.93 15.75 -5.70
C GLU A 747 -37.61 14.65 -6.72
N ALA A 748 -37.22 13.45 -6.26
CA ALA A 748 -37.02 12.29 -7.14
C ALA A 748 -38.32 11.98 -7.90
N LEU A 749 -39.47 11.93 -7.22
CA LEU A 749 -40.78 11.73 -7.85
C LEU A 749 -41.11 12.86 -8.84
N ALA A 750 -40.90 14.11 -8.47
CA ALA A 750 -41.13 15.26 -9.35
C ALA A 750 -40.27 15.23 -10.61
N LYS A 751 -39.05 14.68 -10.52
CA LYS A 751 -38.10 14.54 -11.64
C LYS A 751 -38.19 13.19 -12.36
N GLY A 752 -39.07 12.28 -11.94
CA GLY A 752 -39.20 10.93 -12.49
C GLY A 752 -37.95 10.06 -12.30
N ARG A 753 -37.30 10.16 -11.14
CA ARG A 753 -36.06 9.46 -10.77
C ARG A 753 -36.29 8.57 -9.54
N ASP A 754 -35.39 7.63 -9.31
CA ASP A 754 -35.38 6.85 -8.07
C ASP A 754 -34.90 7.71 -6.89
N SER A 755 -35.54 7.55 -5.73
CA SER A 755 -35.15 8.24 -4.50
C SER A 755 -33.91 7.62 -3.90
N ASN A 756 -33.10 8.44 -3.21
CA ASN A 756 -31.94 7.97 -2.46
C ASN A 756 -32.26 7.77 -0.97
N GLU A 757 -33.53 7.52 -0.66
CA GLU A 757 -34.10 7.46 0.69
C GLU A 757 -33.33 6.47 1.57
N PHE A 758 -33.00 5.30 1.06
CA PHE A 758 -32.21 4.30 1.80
C PHE A 758 -30.83 4.82 2.24
N LEU A 759 -30.11 5.54 1.37
CA LEU A 759 -28.80 6.10 1.72
C LEU A 759 -28.96 7.24 2.73
N MET A 760 -29.98 8.08 2.54
CA MET A 760 -30.31 9.16 3.47
C MET A 760 -30.69 8.61 4.86
N ASP A 761 -31.48 7.56 4.94
CA ASP A 761 -31.86 6.88 6.18
C ASP A 761 -30.64 6.34 6.92
N ARG A 762 -29.68 5.75 6.20
CA ARG A 762 -28.42 5.29 6.79
C ARG A 762 -27.57 6.43 7.31
N LEU A 763 -27.50 7.55 6.58
CA LEU A 763 -26.82 8.76 7.06
C LEU A 763 -27.51 9.34 8.31
N ASN A 764 -28.83 9.27 8.38
CA ASN A 764 -29.65 9.75 9.50
C ASN A 764 -29.61 8.83 10.74
N ALA A 765 -29.31 7.54 10.61
CA ALA A 765 -29.46 6.53 11.67
C ALA A 765 -28.67 6.79 12.97
N GLU A 766 -27.66 7.67 12.96
CA GLU A 766 -26.73 7.89 14.10
C GLU A 766 -26.47 9.37 14.45
N GLY A 767 -27.21 10.33 13.92
CA GLY A 767 -26.96 11.75 14.24
C GLY A 767 -28.00 12.71 13.70
N GLN A 768 -28.11 13.89 14.34
CA GLN A 768 -29.04 14.92 13.89
C GLN A 768 -28.47 15.67 12.67
N PRO A 769 -29.24 15.80 11.57
CA PRO A 769 -28.83 16.50 10.33
C PRO A 769 -28.34 17.93 10.58
N ILE A 770 -28.87 18.56 11.63
CA ILE A 770 -28.64 19.96 12.01
C ILE A 770 -27.16 20.23 12.32
N SER A 771 -26.42 19.23 12.83
CA SER A 771 -24.99 19.37 13.14
C SER A 771 -24.06 19.20 11.92
N GLY A 772 -24.62 18.81 10.77
CA GLY A 772 -23.87 18.50 9.55
C GLY A 772 -23.17 17.14 9.59
N TYR A 773 -23.30 16.36 8.52
CA TYR A 773 -22.57 15.10 8.37
C TYR A 773 -21.05 15.36 8.25
N SER A 774 -20.24 14.48 8.83
CA SER A 774 -18.80 14.49 8.55
C SER A 774 -18.50 13.80 7.23
N TYR A 775 -17.43 14.25 6.57
CA TYR A 775 -16.94 13.65 5.34
C TYR A 775 -16.59 12.18 5.52
N GLN A 776 -15.95 11.79 6.63
CA GLN A 776 -15.60 10.39 6.85
C GLN A 776 -16.84 9.50 6.95
N LYS A 777 -17.96 10.01 7.50
CA LYS A 777 -19.21 9.25 7.57
C LYS A 777 -19.78 9.04 6.18
N VAL A 778 -19.95 10.12 5.42
CA VAL A 778 -20.50 10.05 4.05
C VAL A 778 -19.61 9.16 3.17
N ALA A 779 -18.29 9.34 3.22
CA ALA A 779 -17.35 8.54 2.46
C ALA A 779 -17.40 7.04 2.82
N ALA A 780 -17.56 6.69 4.10
CA ALA A 780 -17.67 5.30 4.52
C ALA A 780 -18.96 4.62 4.03
N GLU A 781 -20.08 5.34 4.07
CA GLU A 781 -21.39 4.83 3.63
C GLU A 781 -21.43 4.54 2.13
N VAL A 782 -20.75 5.36 1.33
CA VAL A 782 -20.74 5.23 -0.13
C VAL A 782 -19.50 4.53 -0.69
N ALA A 783 -18.50 4.23 0.12
CA ALA A 783 -17.28 3.52 -0.31
C ALA A 783 -17.56 2.22 -1.11
N PRO A 784 -18.53 1.37 -0.73
CA PRO A 784 -18.83 0.15 -1.50
C PRO A 784 -19.30 0.40 -2.93
N LEU A 785 -19.79 1.62 -3.23
CA LEU A 785 -20.30 2.01 -4.53
C LEU A 785 -19.19 2.44 -5.50
N GLY A 786 -17.95 2.65 -5.03
CA GLY A 786 -16.82 3.02 -5.87
C GLY A 786 -16.97 4.37 -6.59
N LEU A 787 -17.71 5.30 -5.98
CA LEU A 787 -18.06 6.60 -6.55
C LEU A 787 -16.90 7.59 -6.51
N THR A 788 -16.87 8.50 -7.48
CA THR A 788 -15.90 9.61 -7.56
C THR A 788 -16.38 10.87 -6.85
N HIS A 789 -17.69 11.11 -6.85
CA HIS A 789 -18.31 12.29 -6.25
C HIS A 789 -19.77 12.04 -5.92
N LEU A 790 -20.32 12.87 -5.04
CA LEU A 790 -21.76 12.98 -4.78
C LEU A 790 -22.21 14.40 -5.06
N GLN A 791 -23.38 14.55 -5.68
CA GLN A 791 -24.06 15.82 -5.81
C GLN A 791 -25.39 15.78 -5.05
N MET A 792 -25.68 16.78 -4.23
CA MET A 792 -26.86 16.85 -3.37
C MET A 792 -27.80 17.97 -3.82
N GLU A 793 -28.75 17.71 -4.72
CA GLU A 793 -29.74 18.75 -5.03
C GLU A 793 -30.73 18.90 -3.88
N HIS A 794 -30.78 20.09 -3.27
CA HIS A 794 -31.86 20.58 -2.40
C HIS A 794 -32.52 19.56 -1.43
N VAL A 795 -31.72 18.72 -0.75
CA VAL A 795 -32.18 17.84 0.34
C VAL A 795 -32.28 18.56 1.68
#